data_AF-A0A7X0SJV9-F1
#
_entry.id   AF-A0A7X0SJV9-F1
#
_cell.length_a   1.000
_cell.length_b   1.000
_cell.length_c   1.000
_cell.angle_alpha   90.00
_cell.angle_beta   90.00
_cell.angle_gamma   90.00
#
_symmetry.space_group_name_H-M   'P 1'
#
loop_
_entity.id
_entity.type
_entity.pdbx_description
1 polymer ?
#
loop_
_entity_poly.entity_id
_entity_poly.type
_entity_poly.pdbx_seq_one_letter_code
_entity_poly.pdbx_strand_id
1 'polypeptide(L)'
;MTELIRSEPWIRMEPDSLFVNGRSEILLCASLFYFRIPRALWRERMEQLRGIGYNAIDVYFPWNFHEREEGVWDFEGERDAAEFLRLAAESGLRVVARPGPYICSEWDGGALPAYLLAKENLKLRDSDTAYLAHVARWYEKILPLLRRFELGRGGTVVAVQLENELDFYRCEDPRGYISALRDLALEHEIGVPLIACAGQGGIFGASGDADGVVPTCNFYPDNRNPGFETIVQAYKREMATRGYPLLVTETNRSHFLLRRLLSCGVKLLGPYLQVSGTDYGFTNAVNNWGRPMAFMTSDYDFGGMISPEGHLRAEAYEGRLLSRLLNVYGPALAEASPTETADAEEAVDARETIEAGKAMNAQEVDEAGGPFWRERGYDVGPYRLALKGGGRLAFISDTSREKGLAVPEELPLNRWGIAGMIVRSTAELSGVYRQDAQSCDLVFYADEGKDGQIVFRFEAEPSGSQAEAAAVQASGSDGKEWSRAVEFDGRSRGKVSFEWADGSRLTVHGISREDALMLEAIEEDGTLTFGAMPEYEQRETELPEGWSATLPEPHSPPATAVPAPTAGEGSLEARGVYRGYAWYELDAAGSAEADSGTDPRNGGIANPDSNAPDAPGTPSDSESEPDATLLPRGSIAGSAVGLLVARGSDIVTVHADGKYVGTVVPGGSSRYLSLPEGGSPGKLTARVEIWGHSNFDDIRLPTLRLSAGKGLGDLVVVSRKRDLTAPWRFDRTTDPRRAAPGTDDERWPLAAFGGWHPNDRVACEYYCRTVRLTPGADCAALWFDGLETSVRVWADGREAGTATPDDPWLWLERRMPGEAESVPLTLALERRIGASAGKIHLLEGRSAVLRSLRSAEERELSAAADLARPDAAAIRLPYSLAPGQVAWLFASLADAVAGAERGVRMRADGANVKLTAFAGSRLIGRLWLPGGAERPRMSGGSPDSVFVPAAWLARAEERRVRIFAEAVVPGEPGQLQALRFLLV
;
A
#
# COMPACT_ATOMS: atom_id res chain seq x y z
N MET A 1 -2.02 42.46 -39.03
CA MET A 1 -1.38 41.77 -37.88
C MET A 1 -2.26 42.03 -36.68
N THR A 2 -3.21 41.15 -36.44
CA THR A 2 -4.06 41.18 -35.25
C THR A 2 -3.26 40.48 -34.16
N GLU A 3 -2.87 41.18 -33.10
CA GLU A 3 -2.30 40.58 -31.90
C GLU A 3 -3.25 39.48 -31.42
N LEU A 4 -2.80 38.22 -31.50
CA LEU A 4 -3.41 37.14 -30.72
C LEU A 4 -3.16 37.51 -29.26
N ILE A 5 -4.18 38.07 -28.61
CA ILE A 5 -4.29 38.13 -27.16
C ILE A 5 -4.11 36.68 -26.69
N ARG A 6 -2.94 36.35 -26.16
CA ARG A 6 -2.74 35.08 -25.45
C ARG A 6 -3.70 35.11 -24.27
N SER A 7 -4.77 34.34 -24.34
CA SER A 7 -5.64 34.10 -23.19
C SER A 7 -4.78 33.61 -22.04
N GLU A 8 -4.99 34.12 -20.84
CA GLU A 8 -4.27 33.66 -19.65
C GLU A 8 -4.42 32.13 -19.49
N PRO A 9 -3.38 31.43 -19.01
CA PRO A 9 -3.46 29.99 -18.80
C PRO A 9 -4.50 29.65 -17.72
N TRP A 10 -5.24 28.54 -17.93
CA TRP A 10 -6.27 28.08 -17.00
C TRP A 10 -5.72 27.71 -15.62
N ILE A 11 -4.46 27.27 -15.55
CA ILE A 11 -3.74 26.98 -14.31
C ILE A 11 -2.45 27.80 -14.31
N ARG A 12 -2.21 28.53 -13.21
CA ARG A 12 -0.95 29.27 -13.00
C ARG A 12 -0.46 29.01 -11.58
N MET A 13 0.82 28.66 -11.48
CA MET A 13 1.49 28.36 -10.21
C MET A 13 2.54 29.43 -9.94
N GLU A 14 2.54 29.96 -8.72
CA GLU A 14 3.56 30.88 -8.21
C GLU A 14 3.95 30.44 -6.80
N PRO A 15 5.10 30.87 -6.26
CA PRO A 15 5.60 30.40 -4.96
C PRO A 15 4.61 30.41 -3.79
N ASP A 16 3.68 31.37 -3.77
CA ASP A 16 2.71 31.56 -2.70
C ASP A 16 1.24 31.46 -3.17
N SER A 17 0.98 30.97 -4.39
CA SER A 17 -0.38 30.90 -4.91
C SER A 17 -0.55 29.86 -6.02
N LEU A 18 -1.76 29.30 -6.07
CA LEU A 18 -2.20 28.42 -7.15
C LEU A 18 -3.50 28.98 -7.72
N PHE A 19 -3.43 29.49 -8.94
CA PHE A 19 -4.59 30.03 -9.66
C PHE A 19 -5.22 28.94 -10.51
N VAL A 20 -6.52 28.75 -10.32
CA VAL A 20 -7.37 27.88 -11.13
C VAL A 20 -8.48 28.72 -11.73
N ASN A 21 -8.54 28.79 -13.06
CA ASN A 21 -9.48 29.64 -13.80
C ASN A 21 -9.46 31.11 -13.31
N GLY A 22 -8.25 31.66 -13.16
CA GLY A 22 -8.02 33.04 -12.72
C GLY A 22 -8.26 33.33 -11.23
N ARG A 23 -8.64 32.32 -10.43
CA ARG A 23 -8.89 32.47 -8.98
C ARG A 23 -7.84 31.70 -8.17
N SER A 24 -7.23 32.36 -7.19
CA SER A 24 -6.32 31.69 -6.25
C SER A 24 -7.13 30.83 -5.28
N GLU A 25 -6.81 29.55 -5.20
CA GLU A 25 -7.53 28.59 -4.38
C GLU A 25 -6.58 27.56 -3.74
N ILE A 26 -6.94 27.08 -2.55
CA ILE A 26 -6.34 25.88 -1.98
C ILE A 26 -7.06 24.67 -2.58
N LEU A 27 -6.31 23.72 -3.16
CA LEU A 27 -6.86 22.44 -3.60
C LEU A 27 -6.88 21.47 -2.42
N LEU A 28 -8.05 21.32 -1.79
CA LEU A 28 -8.30 20.31 -0.78
C LEU A 28 -8.78 19.04 -1.49
N CYS A 29 -7.83 18.13 -1.71
CA CYS A 29 -8.03 16.89 -2.46
C CYS A 29 -8.43 15.74 -1.55
N ALA A 30 -9.28 14.84 -2.03
CA ALA A 30 -9.48 13.53 -1.43
C ALA A 30 -9.12 12.44 -2.44
N SER A 31 -8.34 11.46 -2.01
CA SER A 31 -8.08 10.29 -2.83
C SER A 31 -9.37 9.50 -3.05
N LEU A 32 -9.74 9.30 -4.32
CA LEU A 32 -10.96 8.61 -4.74
C LEU A 32 -10.68 7.69 -5.94
N PHE A 33 -10.74 6.38 -5.72
CA PHE A 33 -10.29 5.38 -6.68
C PHE A 33 -11.46 4.58 -7.27
N TYR A 34 -11.80 4.86 -8.53
CA TYR A 34 -12.90 4.19 -9.23
C TYR A 34 -12.71 2.68 -9.36
N PHE A 35 -11.46 2.19 -9.40
CA PHE A 35 -11.15 0.76 -9.50
C PHE A 35 -11.32 0.00 -8.17
N ARG A 36 -11.60 0.71 -7.06
CA ARG A 36 -11.91 0.15 -5.73
C ARG A 36 -13.34 0.38 -5.27
N ILE A 37 -14.12 1.11 -6.06
CA ILE A 37 -15.49 1.52 -5.74
C ILE A 37 -16.36 1.13 -6.94
N PRO A 38 -17.45 0.39 -6.75
CA PRO A 38 -18.38 0.05 -7.83
C PRO A 38 -18.91 1.30 -8.55
N ARG A 39 -19.07 1.23 -9.88
CA ARG A 39 -19.54 2.35 -10.72
C ARG A 39 -20.81 3.01 -10.24
N ALA A 40 -21.76 2.23 -9.74
CA ALA A 40 -23.02 2.73 -9.23
C ALA A 40 -22.87 3.69 -8.04
N LEU A 41 -21.74 3.64 -7.33
CA LEU A 41 -21.48 4.43 -6.12
C LEU A 41 -20.55 5.63 -6.36
N TRP A 42 -19.95 5.78 -7.55
CA TRP A 42 -19.01 6.88 -7.83
C TRP A 42 -19.61 8.27 -7.57
N ARG A 43 -20.82 8.52 -8.09
CA ARG A 43 -21.52 9.80 -7.91
C ARG A 43 -21.78 10.08 -6.44
N GLU A 44 -22.28 9.09 -5.70
CA GLU A 44 -22.58 9.23 -4.28
C GLU A 44 -21.34 9.66 -3.48
N ARG A 45 -20.19 9.01 -3.72
CA ARG A 45 -18.93 9.35 -3.05
C ARG A 45 -18.46 10.77 -3.37
N MET A 46 -18.62 11.19 -4.63
CA MET A 46 -18.28 12.56 -5.06
C MET A 46 -19.19 13.60 -4.39
N GLU A 47 -20.49 13.34 -4.30
CA GLU A 47 -21.45 14.22 -3.64
C GLU A 47 -21.18 14.31 -2.13
N GLN A 48 -20.81 13.20 -1.48
CA GLN A 48 -20.37 13.20 -0.08
C GLN A 48 -19.13 14.08 0.13
N LEU A 49 -18.11 13.95 -0.72
CA LEU A 49 -16.90 14.80 -0.66
C LEU A 49 -17.24 16.29 -0.84
N ARG A 50 -18.07 16.62 -1.83
CA ARG A 50 -18.55 18.00 -2.04
C ARG A 50 -19.33 18.54 -0.85
N GLY A 51 -20.17 17.71 -0.23
CA GLY A 51 -20.93 18.06 0.97
C GLY A 51 -20.06 18.25 2.21
N ILE A 52 -18.91 17.58 2.29
CA ILE A 52 -17.87 17.84 3.31
C ILE A 52 -17.13 19.15 3.00
N GLY A 53 -17.11 19.58 1.75
CA GLY A 53 -16.50 20.83 1.30
C GLY A 53 -15.10 20.65 0.68
N TYR A 54 -14.77 19.42 0.28
CA TYR A 54 -13.62 19.15 -0.59
C TYR A 54 -13.94 19.68 -2.00
N ASN A 55 -12.93 20.25 -2.67
CA ASN A 55 -13.08 20.87 -3.99
C ASN A 55 -12.28 20.15 -5.08
N ALA A 56 -11.50 19.13 -4.71
CA ALA A 56 -10.68 18.35 -5.61
C ALA A 56 -10.62 16.88 -5.19
N ILE A 57 -10.24 16.02 -6.13
CA ILE A 57 -9.84 14.64 -5.92
C ILE A 57 -8.49 14.38 -6.59
N ASP A 58 -7.73 13.45 -6.04
CA ASP A 58 -6.66 12.78 -6.76
C ASP A 58 -7.08 11.34 -7.08
N VAL A 59 -6.74 10.89 -8.29
CA VAL A 59 -7.16 9.57 -8.79
C VAL A 59 -6.04 8.93 -9.59
N TYR A 60 -5.77 7.66 -9.26
CA TYR A 60 -4.91 6.79 -10.04
C TYR A 60 -5.65 6.10 -11.18
N PHE A 61 -4.93 5.77 -12.25
CA PHE A 61 -5.43 4.97 -13.38
C PHE A 61 -4.54 3.73 -13.54
N PRO A 62 -4.93 2.57 -12.99
CA PRO A 62 -4.05 1.41 -12.95
C PRO A 62 -3.92 0.78 -14.35
N TRP A 63 -2.71 0.73 -14.89
CA TRP A 63 -2.47 0.17 -16.22
C TRP A 63 -2.88 -1.31 -16.32
N ASN A 64 -2.50 -2.16 -15.36
CA ASN A 64 -2.93 -3.58 -15.32
C ASN A 64 -4.45 -3.77 -15.11
N PHE A 65 -5.17 -2.73 -14.69
CA PHE A 65 -6.63 -2.70 -14.64
C PHE A 65 -7.24 -2.29 -15.98
N HIS A 66 -6.49 -1.74 -16.93
CA HIS A 66 -6.99 -1.49 -18.28
C HIS A 66 -6.44 -2.47 -19.31
N GLU A 67 -5.30 -3.10 -19.03
CA GLU A 67 -4.65 -4.08 -19.90
C GLU A 67 -4.28 -5.34 -19.12
N ARG A 68 -5.27 -6.23 -18.93
CA ARG A 68 -5.09 -7.48 -18.19
C ARG A 68 -4.23 -8.52 -18.94
N GLU A 69 -4.16 -8.38 -20.26
CA GLU A 69 -3.40 -9.18 -21.22
C GLU A 69 -2.77 -8.22 -22.23
N GLU A 70 -1.54 -8.50 -22.68
CA GLU A 70 -0.80 -7.60 -23.57
C GLU A 70 -1.57 -7.31 -24.86
N GLY A 71 -1.85 -6.03 -25.12
CA GLY A 71 -2.59 -5.53 -26.27
C GLY A 71 -4.11 -5.50 -26.13
N VAL A 72 -4.68 -6.02 -25.02
CA VAL A 72 -6.13 -6.10 -24.80
C VAL A 72 -6.57 -5.02 -23.81
N TRP A 73 -7.13 -3.93 -24.35
CA TRP A 73 -7.54 -2.76 -23.57
C TRP A 73 -9.03 -2.76 -23.25
N ASP A 74 -9.40 -2.45 -22.00
CA ASP A 74 -10.78 -2.32 -21.54
C ASP A 74 -10.99 -1.02 -20.74
N PHE A 75 -11.93 -0.20 -21.21
CA PHE A 75 -12.36 1.05 -20.57
C PHE A 75 -13.90 1.13 -20.48
N GLU A 76 -14.57 -0.02 -20.42
CA GLU A 76 -16.04 -0.10 -20.34
C GLU A 76 -16.51 -0.51 -18.94
N GLY A 77 -17.79 -0.30 -18.65
CA GLY A 77 -18.42 -0.77 -17.40
C GLY A 77 -17.75 -0.22 -16.14
N GLU A 78 -17.29 -1.11 -15.26
CA GLU A 78 -16.55 -0.79 -14.02
C GLU A 78 -15.16 -0.18 -14.31
N ARG A 79 -14.68 -0.25 -15.55
CA ARG A 79 -13.37 0.28 -16.01
C ARG A 79 -13.50 1.59 -16.78
N ASP A 80 -14.67 2.22 -16.77
CA ASP A 80 -14.93 3.44 -17.54
C ASP A 80 -14.38 4.70 -16.85
N ALA A 81 -13.10 4.96 -17.08
CA ALA A 81 -12.42 6.16 -16.60
C ALA A 81 -13.01 7.46 -17.18
N ALA A 82 -13.58 7.43 -18.39
CA ALA A 82 -14.16 8.61 -19.01
C ALA A 82 -15.46 9.02 -18.30
N GLU A 83 -16.31 8.05 -17.98
CA GLU A 83 -17.49 8.30 -17.15
C GLU A 83 -17.09 8.84 -15.79
N PHE A 84 -16.12 8.22 -15.11
CA PHE A 84 -15.69 8.68 -13.80
C PHE A 84 -15.25 10.15 -13.82
N LEU A 85 -14.46 10.56 -14.82
CA LEU A 85 -14.05 11.97 -14.99
C LEU A 85 -15.22 12.89 -15.34
N ARG A 86 -16.19 12.44 -16.13
CA ARG A 86 -17.43 13.19 -16.39
C ARG A 86 -18.21 13.42 -15.10
N LEU A 87 -18.37 12.39 -14.27
CA LEU A 87 -19.05 12.49 -12.97
C LEU A 87 -18.31 13.43 -12.01
N ALA A 88 -16.98 13.42 -12.02
CA ALA A 88 -16.18 14.34 -11.22
C ALA A 88 -16.43 15.80 -11.66
N ALA A 89 -16.46 16.05 -12.97
CA ALA A 89 -16.76 17.37 -13.51
C ALA A 89 -18.19 17.84 -13.18
N GLU A 90 -19.20 16.97 -13.31
CA GLU A 90 -20.59 17.27 -12.95
C GLU A 90 -20.78 17.50 -11.46
N SER A 91 -20.05 16.76 -10.64
CA SER A 91 -19.98 16.97 -9.20
C SER A 91 -19.13 18.19 -8.84
N GLY A 92 -18.58 18.94 -9.80
CA GLY A 92 -17.76 20.13 -9.58
C GLY A 92 -16.48 19.88 -8.77
N LEU A 93 -15.91 18.67 -8.87
CA LEU A 93 -14.62 18.31 -8.31
C LEU A 93 -13.53 18.51 -9.36
N ARG A 94 -12.45 19.20 -8.97
CA ARG A 94 -11.20 19.24 -9.74
C ARG A 94 -10.49 17.90 -9.64
N VAL A 95 -9.73 17.55 -10.68
CA VAL A 95 -9.02 16.27 -10.74
C VAL A 95 -7.52 16.48 -10.89
N VAL A 96 -6.76 15.92 -9.94
CA VAL A 96 -5.33 15.63 -10.12
C VAL A 96 -5.24 14.21 -10.66
N ALA A 97 -4.99 14.06 -11.95
CA ALA A 97 -4.97 12.76 -12.62
C ALA A 97 -3.58 12.13 -12.49
N ARG A 98 -3.50 10.88 -12.04
CA ARG A 98 -2.22 10.19 -11.75
C ARG A 98 -2.13 8.89 -12.55
N PRO A 99 -1.89 8.95 -13.88
CA PRO A 99 -1.94 7.78 -14.76
C PRO A 99 -0.75 6.82 -14.68
N GLY A 100 0.24 7.04 -13.81
CA GLY A 100 1.41 6.18 -13.70
C GLY A 100 2.50 6.51 -14.74
N PRO A 101 3.25 5.53 -15.27
CA PRO A 101 2.88 4.12 -15.48
C PRO A 101 2.87 3.24 -14.21
N TYR A 102 3.67 3.61 -13.21
CA TYR A 102 3.66 3.01 -11.88
C TYR A 102 2.93 3.94 -10.90
N ILE A 103 2.03 3.40 -10.08
CA ILE A 103 1.21 4.17 -9.14
C ILE A 103 1.38 3.76 -7.68
N CYS A 104 2.10 2.68 -7.40
CA CYS A 104 2.06 2.01 -6.09
C CYS A 104 0.61 1.68 -5.67
N SER A 105 -0.02 2.53 -4.85
CA SER A 105 -1.40 2.46 -4.36
C SER A 105 -1.73 1.18 -3.60
N GLU A 106 -0.72 0.43 -3.13
CA GLU A 106 -0.87 -0.94 -2.60
C GLU A 106 -1.69 -1.85 -3.53
N TRP A 107 -1.56 -1.59 -4.83
CA TRP A 107 -2.22 -2.32 -5.90
C TRP A 107 -1.25 -3.33 -6.53
N ASP A 108 -1.77 -4.46 -7.02
CA ASP A 108 -0.98 -5.52 -7.66
C ASP A 108 0.08 -4.92 -8.61
N GLY A 109 1.36 -5.20 -8.33
CA GLY A 109 2.50 -4.77 -9.15
C GLY A 109 2.72 -3.26 -9.24
N GLY A 110 2.11 -2.47 -8.34
CA GLY A 110 2.05 -1.01 -8.48
C GLY A 110 1.37 -0.56 -9.79
N ALA A 111 0.43 -1.38 -10.26
CA ALA A 111 -0.29 -1.31 -11.53
C ALA A 111 0.49 -1.62 -12.81
N LEU A 112 1.76 -2.00 -12.73
CA LEU A 112 2.47 -2.52 -13.90
C LEU A 112 1.87 -3.87 -14.31
N PRO A 113 1.56 -4.10 -15.60
CA PRO A 113 1.06 -5.39 -16.05
C PRO A 113 2.06 -6.52 -15.79
N ALA A 114 1.59 -7.63 -15.21
CA ALA A 114 2.43 -8.77 -14.85
C ALA A 114 3.16 -9.39 -16.05
N TYR A 115 2.62 -9.25 -17.27
CA TYR A 115 3.28 -9.72 -18.49
C TYR A 115 4.62 -9.01 -18.77
N LEU A 116 4.86 -7.82 -18.19
CA LEU A 116 6.15 -7.12 -18.29
C LEU A 116 7.23 -7.83 -17.47
N LEU A 117 6.86 -8.49 -16.38
CA LEU A 117 7.78 -9.22 -15.49
C LEU A 117 8.38 -10.45 -16.18
N ALA A 118 7.68 -10.97 -17.19
CA ALA A 118 8.14 -12.09 -18.02
C ALA A 118 9.13 -11.66 -19.12
N LYS A 119 9.34 -10.36 -19.35
CA LYS A 119 10.19 -9.87 -20.44
C LYS A 119 11.65 -9.79 -19.96
N GLU A 120 12.53 -10.49 -20.68
CA GLU A 120 13.96 -10.49 -20.37
C GLU A 120 14.59 -9.11 -20.61
N ASN A 121 15.56 -8.76 -19.77
CA ASN A 121 16.36 -7.53 -19.88
C ASN A 121 15.57 -6.22 -19.86
N LEU A 122 14.35 -6.21 -19.31
CA LEU A 122 13.54 -5.01 -19.17
C LEU A 122 13.84 -4.30 -17.84
N LYS A 123 14.42 -3.10 -17.88
CA LYS A 123 14.56 -2.25 -16.68
C LYS A 123 13.28 -1.44 -16.46
N LEU A 124 12.45 -1.88 -15.52
CA LEU A 124 11.23 -1.18 -15.13
C LEU A 124 11.55 0.15 -14.45
N ARG A 125 10.68 1.14 -14.63
CA ARG A 125 10.78 2.47 -13.99
C ARG A 125 12.13 3.17 -14.24
N ASP A 126 12.67 3.00 -15.45
CA ASP A 126 13.91 3.62 -15.90
C ASP A 126 13.77 4.10 -17.35
N SER A 127 14.80 4.79 -17.84
CA SER A 127 14.94 5.32 -19.20
C SER A 127 15.18 4.25 -20.28
N ASP A 128 14.97 2.98 -19.96
CA ASP A 128 15.11 1.86 -20.89
C ASP A 128 14.12 1.98 -22.06
N THR A 129 14.65 2.01 -23.28
CA THR A 129 13.85 2.24 -24.49
C THR A 129 12.79 1.16 -24.75
N ALA A 130 13.03 -0.10 -24.34
CA ALA A 130 12.05 -1.16 -24.48
C ALA A 130 10.92 -0.99 -23.46
N TYR A 131 11.24 -0.63 -22.22
CA TYR A 131 10.23 -0.31 -21.21
C TYR A 131 9.40 0.92 -21.61
N LEU A 132 10.06 2.00 -22.04
CA LEU A 132 9.39 3.21 -22.51
C LEU A 132 8.48 2.97 -23.72
N ALA A 133 8.82 2.01 -24.61
CA ALA A 133 7.92 1.62 -25.69
C ALA A 133 6.62 0.98 -25.18
N HIS A 134 6.66 0.21 -24.08
CA HIS A 134 5.46 -0.30 -23.44
C HIS A 134 4.66 0.82 -22.76
N VAL A 135 5.34 1.74 -22.06
CA VAL A 135 4.72 2.90 -21.43
C VAL A 135 4.02 3.79 -22.47
N ALA A 136 4.65 4.00 -23.63
CA ALA A 136 4.07 4.77 -24.73
C ALA A 136 2.71 4.18 -25.17
N ARG A 137 2.58 2.84 -25.27
CA ARG A 137 1.30 2.20 -25.61
C ARG A 137 0.21 2.42 -24.57
N TRP A 138 0.58 2.45 -23.28
CA TRP A 138 -0.36 2.82 -22.22
C TRP A 138 -0.79 4.29 -22.37
N TYR A 139 0.18 5.18 -22.54
CA TYR A 139 -0.04 6.61 -22.70
C TYR A 139 -0.87 6.96 -23.94
N GLU A 140 -0.72 6.20 -25.04
CA GLU A 140 -1.58 6.27 -26.23
C GLU A 140 -3.07 6.06 -25.93
N LYS A 141 -3.41 5.34 -24.85
CA LYS A 141 -4.81 5.14 -24.42
C LYS A 141 -5.24 6.19 -23.41
N ILE A 142 -4.49 6.34 -22.32
CA ILE A 142 -4.96 7.12 -21.18
C ILE A 142 -4.83 8.62 -21.40
N LEU A 143 -3.76 9.11 -22.05
CA LEU A 143 -3.53 10.55 -22.16
C LEU A 143 -4.54 11.26 -23.08
N PRO A 144 -4.92 10.74 -24.26
CA PRO A 144 -6.01 11.33 -25.02
C PRO A 144 -7.34 11.35 -24.28
N LEU A 145 -7.58 10.36 -23.41
CA LEU A 145 -8.75 10.36 -22.52
C LEU A 145 -8.66 11.51 -21.52
N LEU A 146 -7.56 11.65 -20.78
CA LEU A 146 -7.35 12.72 -19.80
C LEU A 146 -7.43 14.11 -20.45
N ARG A 147 -6.82 14.28 -21.63
CA ARG A 147 -6.84 15.54 -22.38
C ARG A 147 -8.26 16.06 -22.61
N ARG A 148 -9.22 15.19 -22.95
CA ARG A 148 -10.62 15.59 -23.18
C ARG A 148 -11.28 16.18 -21.93
N PHE A 149 -10.80 15.82 -20.76
CA PHE A 149 -11.34 16.27 -19.47
C PHE A 149 -10.46 17.35 -18.80
N GLU A 150 -9.49 17.93 -19.50
CA GLU A 150 -8.73 19.08 -18.99
C GLU A 150 -9.63 20.28 -18.71
N LEU A 151 -9.28 21.02 -17.67
CA LEU A 151 -9.80 22.35 -17.44
C LEU A 151 -9.47 23.24 -18.66
N GLY A 152 -10.48 23.91 -19.20
CA GLY A 152 -10.38 24.67 -20.46
C GLY A 152 -10.75 23.88 -21.71
N ARG A 153 -10.97 22.56 -21.59
CA ARG A 153 -11.47 21.69 -22.67
C ARG A 153 -12.83 21.03 -22.37
N GLY A 154 -13.52 21.50 -21.33
CA GLY A 154 -14.84 21.01 -20.93
C GLY A 154 -14.83 20.02 -19.76
N GLY A 155 -13.67 19.71 -19.16
CA GLY A 155 -13.58 18.94 -17.93
C GLY A 155 -12.93 19.71 -16.78
N THR A 156 -12.50 18.97 -15.76
CA THR A 156 -11.98 19.51 -14.50
C THR A 156 -10.61 18.94 -14.10
N VAL A 157 -9.90 18.25 -14.98
CA VAL A 157 -8.50 17.85 -14.76
C VAL A 157 -7.63 19.10 -14.73
N VAL A 158 -6.92 19.31 -13.61
CA VAL A 158 -6.11 20.51 -13.35
C VAL A 158 -4.61 20.25 -13.33
N ALA A 159 -4.20 18.98 -13.19
CA ALA A 159 -2.82 18.54 -13.26
C ALA A 159 -2.76 17.07 -13.65
N VAL A 160 -1.66 16.67 -14.28
CA VAL A 160 -1.34 15.26 -14.57
C VAL A 160 -0.03 14.90 -13.89
N GLN A 161 -0.04 13.91 -13.01
CA GLN A 161 1.16 13.39 -12.39
C GLN A 161 1.81 12.31 -13.24
N LEU A 162 3.10 12.47 -13.51
CA LEU A 162 3.95 11.48 -14.14
C LEU A 162 4.63 10.65 -13.05
N GLU A 163 4.63 9.33 -13.20
CA GLU A 163 5.23 8.43 -12.20
C GLU A 163 4.58 8.56 -10.81
N ASN A 164 5.13 7.83 -9.83
CA ASN A 164 4.78 7.93 -8.43
C ASN A 164 5.97 7.54 -7.54
N GLU A 165 6.49 8.51 -6.77
CA GLU A 165 7.51 8.26 -5.75
C GLU A 165 8.74 7.51 -6.32
N LEU A 166 9.29 8.01 -7.42
CA LEU A 166 10.47 7.41 -8.05
C LEU A 166 11.69 7.38 -7.10
N ASP A 167 11.73 8.26 -6.10
CA ASP A 167 12.77 8.28 -5.07
C ASP A 167 12.72 7.08 -4.10
N PHE A 168 11.67 6.26 -4.12
CA PHE A 168 11.65 4.93 -3.48
C PHE A 168 12.27 3.82 -4.34
N TYR A 169 12.62 4.12 -5.59
CA TYR A 169 13.16 3.17 -6.54
C TYR A 169 14.56 3.58 -6.99
N ARG A 170 15.42 2.59 -7.22
CA ARG A 170 16.76 2.84 -7.73
C ARG A 170 16.73 3.01 -9.25
N CYS A 171 16.24 4.16 -9.71
CA CYS A 171 16.34 4.60 -11.10
C CYS A 171 17.79 5.06 -11.39
N GLU A 172 18.40 4.58 -12.47
CA GLU A 172 19.77 4.95 -12.85
C GLU A 172 19.83 6.38 -13.41
N ASP A 173 18.84 6.79 -14.20
CA ASP A 173 18.72 8.14 -14.76
C ASP A 173 17.31 8.74 -14.52
N PRO A 174 17.04 9.29 -13.32
CA PRO A 174 15.75 9.93 -13.02
C PRO A 174 15.41 11.08 -13.97
N ARG A 175 16.41 11.87 -14.39
CA ARG A 175 16.20 13.01 -15.30
C ARG A 175 15.76 12.54 -16.68
N GLY A 176 16.47 11.57 -17.24
CA GLY A 176 16.15 10.99 -18.55
C GLY A 176 14.77 10.32 -18.55
N TYR A 177 14.48 9.52 -17.52
CA TYR A 177 13.21 8.81 -17.42
C TYR A 177 12.01 9.76 -17.29
N ILE A 178 12.03 10.70 -16.34
CA ILE A 178 10.91 11.66 -16.18
C ILE A 178 10.79 12.58 -17.40
N SER A 179 11.90 12.96 -18.04
CA SER A 179 11.87 13.71 -19.30
C SER A 179 11.15 12.94 -20.41
N ALA A 180 11.40 11.63 -20.54
CA ALA A 180 10.72 10.79 -21.52
C ALA A 180 9.21 10.68 -21.25
N LEU A 181 8.80 10.53 -19.99
CA LEU A 181 7.37 10.51 -19.63
C LEU A 181 6.69 11.85 -19.94
N ARG A 182 7.38 12.96 -19.67
CA ARG A 182 6.91 14.31 -20.02
C ARG A 182 6.75 14.46 -21.53
N ASP A 183 7.74 14.04 -22.31
CA ASP A 183 7.72 14.21 -23.76
C ASP A 183 6.56 13.43 -24.37
N LEU A 184 6.33 12.18 -23.93
CA LEU A 184 5.12 11.43 -24.30
C LEU A 184 3.83 12.18 -23.92
N ALA A 185 3.79 12.81 -22.73
CA ALA A 185 2.63 13.59 -22.32
C ALA A 185 2.36 14.81 -23.21
N LEU A 186 3.42 15.53 -23.59
CA LEU A 186 3.34 16.68 -24.49
C LEU A 186 2.99 16.28 -25.93
N GLU A 187 3.50 15.14 -26.41
CA GLU A 187 3.15 14.56 -27.72
C GLU A 187 1.66 14.24 -27.82
N HIS A 188 1.04 13.81 -26.72
CA HIS A 188 -0.40 13.63 -26.60
C HIS A 188 -1.18 14.92 -26.27
N GLU A 189 -0.53 16.07 -26.38
CA GLU A 189 -1.12 17.41 -26.23
C GLU A 189 -1.77 17.67 -24.85
N ILE A 190 -1.22 17.08 -23.78
CA ILE A 190 -1.56 17.44 -22.40
C ILE A 190 -1.14 18.89 -22.16
N GLY A 191 -2.10 19.74 -21.82
CA GLY A 191 -1.93 21.19 -21.66
C GLY A 191 -1.99 21.69 -20.22
N VAL A 192 -2.41 20.84 -19.27
CA VAL A 192 -2.35 21.16 -17.84
C VAL A 192 -0.95 20.89 -17.26
N PRO A 193 -0.58 21.47 -16.10
CA PRO A 193 0.71 21.22 -15.48
C PRO A 193 1.00 19.73 -15.28
N LEU A 194 2.22 19.33 -15.64
CA LEU A 194 2.78 18.02 -15.36
C LEU A 194 3.48 18.07 -14.01
N ILE A 195 3.21 17.09 -13.14
CA ILE A 195 3.77 17.04 -11.78
C ILE A 195 4.47 15.71 -11.50
N ALA A 196 5.38 15.66 -10.53
CA ALA A 196 6.03 14.41 -10.09
C ALA A 196 6.26 14.45 -8.57
N CYS A 197 5.80 13.43 -7.84
CA CYS A 197 5.80 13.42 -6.37
C CYS A 197 7.03 12.73 -5.77
N ALA A 198 7.63 13.38 -4.78
CA ALA A 198 8.71 12.83 -3.96
C ALA A 198 8.14 12.21 -2.67
N GLY A 199 8.38 10.92 -2.47
CA GLY A 199 7.88 10.14 -1.35
C GLY A 199 8.76 10.19 -0.09
N GLN A 200 10.08 10.28 -0.27
CA GLN A 200 11.09 10.36 0.81
C GLN A 200 11.75 11.75 0.90
N GLY A 201 11.16 12.74 0.22
CA GLY A 201 11.71 14.08 0.14
C GLY A 201 12.86 14.24 -0.88
N GLY A 202 13.17 13.18 -1.63
CA GLY A 202 14.18 13.21 -2.68
C GLY A 202 13.68 13.89 -3.95
N ILE A 203 13.52 15.21 -3.94
CA ILE A 203 12.96 16.00 -5.07
C ILE A 203 13.60 15.64 -6.42
N PHE A 204 14.94 15.59 -6.48
CA PHE A 204 15.65 15.21 -7.70
C PHE A 204 15.44 13.73 -8.07
N GLY A 205 15.48 12.81 -7.10
CA GLY A 205 15.25 11.39 -7.36
C GLY A 205 13.84 11.09 -7.87
N ALA A 206 12.87 11.90 -7.45
CA ALA A 206 11.46 11.76 -7.82
C ALA A 206 11.12 12.40 -9.17
N SER A 207 11.63 13.61 -9.42
CA SER A 207 11.25 14.44 -10.58
C SER A 207 12.32 14.52 -11.66
N GLY A 208 13.55 14.11 -11.34
CA GLY A 208 14.72 14.33 -12.18
C GLY A 208 15.10 15.81 -12.38
N ASP A 209 14.41 16.75 -11.70
CA ASP A 209 14.35 18.17 -12.07
C ASP A 209 14.15 18.33 -13.59
N ALA A 210 13.24 17.54 -14.18
CA ALA A 210 12.93 17.58 -15.60
C ALA A 210 12.21 18.89 -15.96
N ASP A 211 12.69 19.58 -17.01
CA ASP A 211 12.10 20.85 -17.43
C ASP A 211 10.61 20.70 -17.73
N GLY A 212 9.78 21.62 -17.24
CA GLY A 212 8.32 21.58 -17.45
C GLY A 212 7.56 20.59 -16.56
N VAL A 213 8.23 19.90 -15.63
CA VAL A 213 7.59 19.05 -14.61
C VAL A 213 7.74 19.72 -13.24
N VAL A 214 6.63 19.91 -12.53
CA VAL A 214 6.60 20.53 -11.22
C VAL A 214 6.79 19.47 -10.14
N PRO A 215 7.84 19.56 -9.30
CA PRO A 215 8.00 18.63 -8.18
C PRO A 215 6.92 18.86 -7.11
N THR A 216 6.39 17.78 -6.55
CA THR A 216 5.50 17.80 -5.39
C THR A 216 6.08 16.91 -4.29
N CYS A 217 5.56 17.03 -3.07
CA CYS A 217 6.08 16.28 -1.93
C CYS A 217 4.97 15.48 -1.24
N ASN A 218 5.30 14.28 -0.77
CA ASN A 218 4.46 13.51 0.12
C ASN A 218 4.98 13.60 1.55
N PHE A 219 4.07 13.57 2.53
CA PHE A 219 4.42 13.67 3.95
C PHE A 219 3.68 12.63 4.78
N TYR A 220 4.35 11.57 5.21
CA TYR A 220 3.84 10.56 6.15
C TYR A 220 4.58 10.60 7.51
N PRO A 221 4.52 11.72 8.27
CA PRO A 221 5.24 11.87 9.53
C PRO A 221 4.51 11.18 10.69
N ASP A 222 5.13 11.17 11.87
CA ASP A 222 4.36 11.16 13.12
C ASP A 222 3.60 12.49 13.24
N ASN A 223 2.27 12.44 13.31
CA ASN A 223 1.40 13.62 13.46
C ASN A 223 1.79 14.48 14.67
N ARG A 224 2.37 13.87 15.72
CA ARG A 224 2.74 14.54 16.96
C ARG A 224 4.12 15.17 16.95
N ASN A 225 4.88 15.05 15.86
CA ASN A 225 6.22 15.62 15.79
C ASN A 225 6.18 17.15 15.97
N PRO A 226 6.78 17.73 17.03
CA PRO A 226 6.74 19.18 17.25
C PRO A 226 7.59 19.98 16.27
N GLY A 227 8.54 19.35 15.56
CA GLY A 227 9.40 19.98 14.55
C GLY A 227 8.87 19.88 13.11
N PHE A 228 7.63 19.42 12.91
CA PHE A 228 7.08 19.15 11.58
C PHE A 228 7.02 20.39 10.68
N GLU A 229 6.52 21.53 11.16
CA GLU A 229 6.40 22.75 10.34
C GLU A 229 7.76 23.25 9.85
N THR A 230 8.82 23.12 10.67
CA THR A 230 10.19 23.47 10.27
C THR A 230 10.64 22.67 9.04
N ILE A 231 10.30 21.37 9.01
CA ILE A 231 10.59 20.50 7.86
C ILE A 231 9.79 20.98 6.65
N VAL A 232 8.49 21.19 6.79
CA VAL A 232 7.60 21.61 5.68
C VAL A 232 8.01 22.97 5.12
N GLN A 233 8.38 23.93 5.96
CA GLN A 233 8.87 25.24 5.53
C GLN A 233 10.21 25.17 4.79
N ALA A 234 11.08 24.18 5.09
CA ALA A 234 12.27 23.93 4.30
C ALA A 234 11.92 23.52 2.86
N TYR A 235 10.99 22.56 2.70
CA TYR A 235 10.48 22.19 1.38
C TYR A 235 9.77 23.36 0.67
N LYS A 236 9.03 24.19 1.41
CA LYS A 236 8.39 25.39 0.84
C LYS A 236 9.42 26.36 0.26
N ARG A 237 10.51 26.64 0.97
CA ARG A 237 11.61 27.48 0.47
C ARG A 237 12.31 26.87 -0.75
N GLU A 238 12.47 25.55 -0.74
CA GLU A 238 13.07 24.81 -1.85
C GLU A 238 12.21 24.88 -3.12
N MET A 239 10.88 24.77 -2.98
CA MET A 239 9.93 24.94 -4.10
C MET A 239 9.86 26.38 -4.59
N ALA A 240 9.86 27.36 -3.66
CA ALA A 240 9.88 28.77 -4.03
C ALA A 240 11.13 29.15 -4.84
N THR A 241 12.30 28.58 -4.52
CA THR A 241 13.55 28.76 -5.28
C THR A 241 13.42 28.24 -6.73
N ARG A 242 12.54 27.26 -6.97
CA ARG A 242 12.19 26.75 -8.31
C ARG A 242 11.04 27.52 -8.98
N GLY A 243 10.48 28.53 -8.30
CA GLY A 243 9.36 29.31 -8.81
C GLY A 243 7.99 28.65 -8.61
N TYR A 244 7.89 27.60 -7.80
CA TYR A 244 6.66 26.83 -7.61
C TYR A 244 6.10 26.94 -6.18
N PRO A 245 4.78 26.81 -6.00
CA PRO A 245 4.19 26.63 -4.69
C PRO A 245 4.53 25.25 -4.13
N LEU A 246 4.46 25.08 -2.81
CA LEU A 246 4.48 23.76 -2.21
C LEU A 246 3.13 23.06 -2.40
N LEU A 247 3.14 21.95 -3.15
CA LEU A 247 2.00 21.07 -3.37
C LEU A 247 2.26 19.75 -2.63
N VAL A 248 1.33 19.34 -1.77
CA VAL A 248 1.41 18.08 -1.04
C VAL A 248 0.41 17.10 -1.61
N THR A 249 0.89 16.23 -2.50
CA THR A 249 0.05 15.28 -3.25
C THR A 249 -0.41 14.10 -2.40
N GLU A 250 0.37 13.69 -1.40
CA GLU A 250 -0.04 12.69 -0.42
C GLU A 250 0.40 13.03 1.01
N THR A 251 -0.42 12.71 1.99
CA THR A 251 -0.08 12.81 3.41
C THR A 251 -0.99 11.95 4.29
N ASN A 252 -0.74 11.88 5.60
CA ASN A 252 -1.66 11.23 6.54
C ASN A 252 -3.05 11.92 6.50
N ARG A 253 -4.10 11.14 6.77
CA ARG A 253 -5.51 11.56 6.67
C ARG A 253 -6.04 12.49 7.76
N SER A 254 -5.26 12.78 8.79
CA SER A 254 -5.68 13.59 9.93
C SER A 254 -5.80 15.07 9.55
N HIS A 255 -6.97 15.67 9.75
CA HIS A 255 -7.19 17.10 9.51
C HIS A 255 -6.38 17.99 10.45
N PHE A 256 -5.94 17.46 11.60
CA PHE A 256 -4.94 18.12 12.43
C PHE A 256 -3.64 18.33 11.65
N LEU A 257 -3.13 17.29 10.99
CA LEU A 257 -1.92 17.42 10.16
C LEU A 257 -2.15 18.34 8.95
N LEU A 258 -3.31 18.25 8.29
CA LEU A 258 -3.64 19.12 7.15
C LEU A 258 -3.62 20.61 7.54
N ARG A 259 -4.05 20.95 8.76
CA ARG A 259 -3.97 22.32 9.29
C ARG A 259 -2.53 22.76 9.54
N ARG A 260 -1.66 21.85 9.99
CA ARG A 260 -0.23 22.12 10.16
C ARG A 260 0.50 22.29 8.82
N LEU A 261 0.09 21.55 7.79
CA LEU A 261 0.55 21.78 6.42
C LEU A 261 0.07 23.14 5.90
N LEU A 262 -1.21 23.47 6.12
CA LEU A 262 -1.79 24.75 5.71
C LEU A 262 -1.06 25.93 6.37
N SER A 263 -0.70 25.84 7.66
CA SER A 263 0.05 26.88 8.38
C SER A 263 1.43 27.18 7.78
N CYS A 264 1.99 26.24 7.01
CA CYS A 264 3.25 26.39 6.28
C CYS A 264 3.06 26.99 4.88
N GLY A 265 1.83 27.33 4.48
CA GLY A 265 1.51 27.93 3.18
C GLY A 265 1.36 26.92 2.05
N VAL A 266 1.07 25.66 2.34
CA VAL A 266 0.81 24.61 1.32
C VAL A 266 -0.44 24.95 0.49
N LYS A 267 -0.40 24.73 -0.83
CA LYS A 267 -1.49 25.10 -1.77
C LYS A 267 -2.33 23.95 -2.31
N LEU A 268 -1.82 22.72 -2.17
CA LEU A 268 -2.56 21.50 -2.46
C LEU A 268 -2.37 20.55 -1.28
N LEU A 269 -3.48 20.09 -0.70
CA LEU A 269 -3.52 19.16 0.42
C LEU A 269 -4.17 17.86 -0.07
N GLY A 270 -3.39 16.80 -0.23
CA GLY A 270 -3.84 15.46 -0.62
C GLY A 270 -3.71 14.43 0.50
N PRO A 271 -4.63 14.37 1.48
CA PRO A 271 -4.68 13.26 2.43
C PRO A 271 -4.96 11.91 1.74
N TYR A 272 -4.01 10.97 1.87
CA TYR A 272 -4.11 9.61 1.34
C TYR A 272 -4.49 8.59 2.43
N LEU A 273 -5.62 7.90 2.34
CA LEU A 273 -6.80 8.22 1.56
C LEU A 273 -7.89 8.76 2.49
N GLN A 274 -8.82 9.53 1.91
CA GLN A 274 -10.04 9.97 2.57
C GLN A 274 -11.26 9.14 2.18
N VAL A 275 -11.29 8.54 1.00
CA VAL A 275 -12.36 7.64 0.57
C VAL A 275 -11.84 6.22 0.45
N SER A 276 -12.23 5.40 1.41
CA SER A 276 -11.91 3.98 1.49
C SER A 276 -12.55 3.16 0.37
N GLY A 277 -12.05 1.96 0.14
CA GLY A 277 -12.54 1.09 -0.94
C GLY A 277 -12.30 -0.40 -0.69
N THR A 278 -12.32 -1.19 -1.76
CA THR A 278 -12.12 -2.64 -1.72
C THR A 278 -11.30 -3.11 -2.92
N ASP A 279 -10.30 -3.95 -2.67
CA ASP A 279 -9.52 -4.64 -3.71
C ASP A 279 -10.28 -5.90 -4.15
N TYR A 280 -11.12 -5.71 -5.18
CA TYR A 280 -11.92 -6.76 -5.82
C TYR A 280 -11.10 -7.60 -6.79
N GLY A 281 -11.50 -8.86 -7.00
CA GLY A 281 -10.79 -9.74 -7.91
C GLY A 281 -9.41 -10.15 -7.37
N PHE A 282 -8.45 -10.33 -8.28
CA PHE A 282 -7.05 -10.66 -7.97
C PHE A 282 -6.15 -9.42 -8.08
N THR A 283 -6.49 -8.35 -7.34
CA THR A 283 -5.79 -7.06 -7.45
C THR A 283 -5.04 -6.65 -6.18
N ASN A 284 -5.07 -7.49 -5.14
CA ASN A 284 -4.27 -7.30 -3.93
C ASN A 284 -2.78 -7.28 -4.30
N ALA A 285 -1.99 -6.49 -3.57
CA ALA A 285 -0.53 -6.50 -3.67
C ALA A 285 0.14 -7.32 -2.55
N VAL A 286 1.46 -7.50 -2.70
CA VAL A 286 2.37 -7.89 -1.63
C VAL A 286 3.32 -6.72 -1.37
N ASN A 287 3.66 -6.45 -0.11
CA ASN A 287 4.54 -5.34 0.25
C ASN A 287 5.53 -5.70 1.37
N ASN A 288 6.34 -4.72 1.76
CA ASN A 288 7.39 -4.87 2.77
C ASN A 288 6.99 -4.36 4.17
N TRP A 289 5.70 -4.18 4.45
CA TRP A 289 5.19 -3.68 5.74
C TRP A 289 5.08 -4.77 6.82
N GLY A 290 5.62 -5.97 6.54
CA GLY A 290 5.62 -7.11 7.45
C GLY A 290 7.01 -7.49 7.95
N ARG A 291 7.25 -8.79 8.19
CA ARG A 291 8.57 -9.31 8.62
C ARG A 291 9.10 -10.37 7.65
N PRO A 292 9.76 -9.97 6.55
CA PRO A 292 9.74 -8.64 5.95
C PRO A 292 8.52 -8.43 5.03
N MET A 293 7.70 -9.45 4.80
CA MET A 293 6.60 -9.45 3.83
C MET A 293 5.22 -9.30 4.49
N ALA A 294 4.33 -8.56 3.85
CA ALA A 294 2.91 -8.52 4.17
C ALA A 294 2.03 -8.60 2.91
N PHE A 295 0.82 -9.13 3.08
CA PHE A 295 -0.19 -9.30 2.04
C PHE A 295 -1.27 -8.25 2.22
N MET A 296 -1.64 -7.57 1.13
CA MET A 296 -2.76 -6.62 1.16
C MET A 296 -4.08 -7.34 1.31
N THR A 297 -4.93 -6.86 2.20
CA THR A 297 -6.30 -7.36 2.39
C THR A 297 -7.20 -6.93 1.24
N SER A 298 -8.31 -7.65 1.02
CA SER A 298 -9.35 -7.17 0.09
C SER A 298 -10.07 -5.93 0.64
N ASP A 299 -10.26 -5.84 1.95
CA ASP A 299 -10.74 -4.61 2.58
C ASP A 299 -9.66 -3.53 2.51
N TYR A 300 -9.88 -2.46 1.74
CA TYR A 300 -8.94 -1.35 1.55
C TYR A 300 -9.44 -0.12 2.34
N ASP A 301 -9.65 -0.33 3.65
CA ASP A 301 -10.26 0.68 4.50
C ASP A 301 -9.30 1.81 4.85
N PHE A 302 -8.14 1.49 5.43
CA PHE A 302 -7.20 2.47 5.98
C PHE A 302 -7.83 3.54 6.93
N GLY A 303 -9.10 3.44 7.32
CA GLY A 303 -9.75 4.43 8.17
C GLY A 303 -9.93 5.81 7.51
N GLY A 304 -10.18 5.88 6.20
CA GLY A 304 -10.55 7.14 5.52
C GLY A 304 -11.81 7.78 6.13
N MET A 305 -12.03 9.08 5.97
CA MET A 305 -13.23 9.73 6.52
C MET A 305 -14.55 9.21 5.93
N ILE A 306 -14.51 8.55 4.77
CA ILE A 306 -15.61 7.79 4.17
C ILE A 306 -15.21 6.32 4.09
N SER A 307 -15.97 5.43 4.73
CA SER A 307 -15.71 3.98 4.73
C SER A 307 -15.94 3.32 3.35
N PRO A 308 -15.54 2.05 3.13
CA PRO A 308 -15.81 1.35 1.86
C PRO A 308 -17.30 1.33 1.49
N GLU A 309 -18.18 1.27 2.49
CA GLU A 309 -19.64 1.25 2.32
C GLU A 309 -20.25 2.65 2.14
N GLY A 310 -19.46 3.70 2.33
CA GLY A 310 -19.90 5.09 2.21
C GLY A 310 -20.32 5.75 3.52
N HIS A 311 -19.96 5.17 4.66
CA HIS A 311 -20.27 5.76 5.96
C HIS A 311 -19.33 6.91 6.29
N LEU A 312 -19.87 8.04 6.70
CA LEU A 312 -19.12 9.19 7.16
C LEU A 312 -18.61 8.94 8.58
N ARG A 313 -17.32 9.15 8.81
CA ARG A 313 -16.69 9.03 10.14
C ARG A 313 -16.53 10.42 10.77
N ALA A 314 -16.18 10.46 12.06
CA ALA A 314 -15.96 11.72 12.78
C ALA A 314 -14.98 12.67 12.05
N GLU A 315 -13.97 12.10 11.39
CA GLU A 315 -12.98 12.83 10.59
C GLU A 315 -13.60 13.63 9.43
N ALA A 316 -14.76 13.22 8.89
CA ALA A 316 -15.46 13.97 7.84
C ALA A 316 -15.95 15.34 8.36
N TYR A 317 -16.25 15.44 9.64
CA TYR A 317 -16.71 16.69 10.27
C TYR A 317 -15.55 17.63 10.58
N GLU A 318 -14.36 17.08 10.89
CA GLU A 318 -13.12 17.85 10.91
C GLU A 318 -12.79 18.40 9.50
N GLY A 319 -13.11 17.64 8.44
CA GLY A 319 -13.06 18.11 7.06
C GLY A 319 -14.00 19.26 6.75
N ARG A 320 -15.24 19.22 7.24
CA ARG A 320 -16.18 20.35 7.16
C ARG A 320 -15.63 21.59 7.84
N LEU A 321 -15.02 21.42 9.01
CA LEU A 321 -14.44 22.53 9.78
C LEU A 321 -13.22 23.13 9.06
N LEU A 322 -12.36 22.31 8.46
CA LEU A 322 -11.27 22.79 7.61
C LEU A 322 -11.80 23.51 6.36
N SER A 323 -12.80 22.96 5.66
CA SER A 323 -13.39 23.61 4.49
C SER A 323 -14.00 24.97 4.85
N ARG A 324 -14.66 25.08 6.01
CA ARG A 324 -15.15 26.34 6.57
C ARG A 324 -14.04 27.37 6.75
N LEU A 325 -12.93 26.99 7.37
CA LEU A 325 -11.75 27.85 7.48
C LEU A 325 -11.30 28.35 6.10
N LEU A 326 -11.19 27.44 5.12
CA LEU A 326 -10.81 27.83 3.76
C LEU A 326 -11.83 28.79 3.11
N ASN A 327 -13.13 28.59 3.33
CA ASN A 327 -14.19 29.42 2.74
C ASN A 327 -14.25 30.82 3.37
N VAL A 328 -14.07 30.93 4.69
CA VAL A 328 -14.10 32.21 5.43
C VAL A 328 -13.06 33.18 4.89
N TYR A 329 -11.84 32.70 4.65
CA TYR A 329 -10.72 33.54 4.21
C TYR A 329 -10.53 33.53 2.69
N GLY A 330 -10.97 32.49 1.99
CA GLY A 330 -10.99 32.40 0.54
C GLY A 330 -9.64 32.71 -0.12
N PRO A 331 -9.62 33.52 -1.19
CA PRO A 331 -8.38 33.90 -1.88
C PRO A 331 -7.33 34.56 -0.98
N ALA A 332 -7.75 35.23 0.11
CA ALA A 332 -6.81 35.88 1.02
C ALA A 332 -5.90 34.88 1.74
N LEU A 333 -6.42 33.70 2.05
CA LEU A 333 -5.66 32.57 2.60
C LEU A 333 -4.95 31.77 1.50
N ALA A 334 -5.59 31.59 0.34
CA ALA A 334 -4.98 30.90 -0.80
C ALA A 334 -3.69 31.59 -1.27
N GLU A 335 -3.63 32.92 -1.21
CA GLU A 335 -2.44 33.73 -1.52
C GLU A 335 -1.55 34.03 -0.29
N ALA A 336 -1.87 33.48 0.87
CA ALA A 336 -1.14 33.80 2.09
C ALA A 336 0.26 33.16 2.10
N SER A 337 1.21 33.89 2.66
CA SER A 337 2.59 33.45 2.84
C SER A 337 2.93 33.36 4.34
N PRO A 338 3.73 32.35 4.77
CA PRO A 338 4.29 32.35 6.11
C PRO A 338 5.06 33.63 6.38
N THR A 339 4.80 34.27 7.52
CA THR A 339 5.65 35.36 8.01
C THR A 339 6.87 34.76 8.70
N GLU A 340 8.04 35.40 8.58
CA GLU A 340 9.19 35.00 9.39
C GLU A 340 8.78 34.98 10.86
N THR A 341 9.02 33.86 11.55
CA THR A 341 8.84 33.78 12.99
C THR A 341 9.87 34.70 13.62
N ALA A 342 9.43 35.86 14.15
CA ALA A 342 10.28 36.70 15.00
C ALA A 342 10.75 35.98 16.28
N ASP A 343 10.21 34.78 16.55
CA ASP A 343 10.22 34.17 17.88
C ASP A 343 11.36 33.16 18.10
N ALA A 344 12.28 32.93 17.17
CA ALA A 344 13.38 31.99 17.40
C ALA A 344 14.40 32.52 18.44
N GLU A 345 14.62 33.83 18.49
CA GLU A 345 15.43 34.47 19.54
C GLU A 345 14.61 34.73 20.82
N GLU A 346 13.33 35.17 20.72
CA GLU A 346 12.46 35.39 21.90
C GLU A 346 12.07 34.08 22.64
N ALA A 347 11.93 32.95 21.93
CA ALA A 347 11.65 31.66 22.58
C ALA A 347 12.84 31.08 23.35
N VAL A 348 14.07 31.47 22.99
CA VAL A 348 15.29 31.14 23.73
C VAL A 348 15.41 32.02 24.98
N ASP A 349 15.12 33.31 24.83
CA ASP A 349 15.17 34.30 25.92
C ASP A 349 14.10 34.03 27.01
N ALA A 350 12.92 33.56 26.61
CA ALA A 350 11.87 33.11 27.53
C ALA A 350 12.25 31.86 28.33
N ARG A 351 13.08 30.96 27.78
CA ARG A 351 13.58 29.77 28.49
C ARG A 351 14.57 30.15 29.59
N GLU A 352 15.50 31.06 29.30
CA GLU A 352 16.46 31.56 30.28
C GLU A 352 15.79 32.40 31.38
N THR A 353 14.75 33.17 31.04
CA THR A 353 14.01 34.02 31.99
C THR A 353 13.16 33.20 32.97
N ILE A 354 12.59 32.07 32.52
CA ILE A 354 11.81 31.15 33.37
C ILE A 354 12.72 30.29 34.26
N GLU A 355 13.86 29.81 33.76
CA GLU A 355 14.87 29.13 34.60
C GLU A 355 15.47 30.06 35.67
N ALA A 356 15.47 31.39 35.42
CA ALA A 356 15.92 32.40 36.37
C ALA A 356 14.86 32.81 37.42
N GLY A 357 13.65 32.25 37.40
CA GLY A 357 12.66 32.41 38.47
C GLY A 357 12.13 33.84 38.70
N LYS A 358 12.18 34.72 37.69
CA LYS A 358 11.57 36.05 37.79
C LYS A 358 10.08 35.98 37.42
N ALA A 359 9.22 36.26 38.40
CA ALA A 359 7.79 36.40 38.17
C ALA A 359 7.54 37.66 37.33
N MET A 360 7.03 37.50 36.11
CA MET A 360 6.44 38.60 35.36
C MET A 360 4.99 38.82 35.82
N ASN A 361 4.61 40.08 35.92
CA ASN A 361 3.31 40.57 36.31
C ASN A 361 2.38 40.60 35.08
N ALA A 362 1.14 40.14 35.24
CA ALA A 362 0.15 39.93 34.17
C ALA A 362 -0.14 41.16 33.29
N GLN A 363 0.18 42.37 33.75
CA GLN A 363 0.00 43.60 32.98
C GLN A 363 1.06 43.83 31.89
N GLU A 364 2.26 43.25 32.01
CA GLU A 364 3.32 43.37 30.99
C GLU A 364 3.17 42.33 29.87
N VAL A 365 2.31 41.32 30.06
CA VAL A 365 1.97 40.28 29.07
C VAL A 365 0.96 40.79 28.04
N ASP A 366 0.13 41.78 28.41
CA ASP A 366 -0.99 42.26 27.61
C ASP A 366 -0.64 43.34 26.56
N GLU A 367 0.49 44.05 26.70
CA GLU A 367 0.91 45.07 25.72
C GLU A 367 1.95 44.55 24.71
N ALA A 368 2.55 43.37 24.93
CA ALA A 368 3.60 42.78 24.07
C ALA A 368 3.29 41.37 23.53
N GLY A 369 2.11 40.78 23.79
CA GLY A 369 1.73 39.50 23.18
C GLY A 369 2.48 38.28 23.72
N GLY A 370 2.57 38.11 25.05
CA GLY A 370 3.04 36.86 25.65
C GLY A 370 2.10 35.67 25.37
N PRO A 371 2.56 34.40 25.49
CA PRO A 371 2.00 33.28 24.76
C PRO A 371 0.73 32.70 25.43
N PHE A 372 -0.42 33.36 25.24
CA PHE A 372 -1.74 32.89 25.67
C PHE A 372 -2.00 31.40 25.32
N TRP A 373 -1.40 30.92 24.23
CA TRP A 373 -1.51 29.54 23.77
C TRP A 373 -0.77 28.55 24.69
N ARG A 374 0.40 28.92 25.26
CA ARG A 374 1.12 28.06 26.22
C ARG A 374 0.35 27.92 27.53
N GLU A 375 -0.20 29.02 28.02
CA GLU A 375 -1.04 29.02 29.23
C GLU A 375 -2.31 28.19 29.05
N ARG A 376 -2.81 28.09 27.82
CA ARG A 376 -3.96 27.25 27.43
C ARG A 376 -3.60 25.80 27.06
N GLY A 377 -2.34 25.39 27.29
CA GLY A 377 -1.87 24.02 27.13
C GLY A 377 -1.56 23.58 25.70
N TYR A 378 -1.39 24.52 24.75
CA TYR A 378 -0.85 24.22 23.42
C TYR A 378 0.69 24.18 23.47
N ASP A 379 1.32 23.32 22.68
CA ASP A 379 2.76 23.06 22.73
C ASP A 379 3.50 23.44 21.44
N VAL A 380 2.78 23.66 20.34
CA VAL A 380 3.33 24.06 19.04
C VAL A 380 2.66 25.34 18.54
N GLY A 381 3.46 26.32 18.11
CA GLY A 381 3.00 27.57 17.49
C GLY A 381 3.52 28.84 18.20
N PRO A 382 3.02 30.03 17.80
CA PRO A 382 2.12 30.25 16.68
C PRO A 382 2.88 30.29 15.34
N TYR A 383 2.45 29.50 14.37
CA TYR A 383 2.87 29.65 12.97
C TYR A 383 1.92 30.60 12.25
N ARG A 384 2.44 31.69 11.69
CA ARG A 384 1.61 32.79 11.18
C ARG A 384 1.63 32.86 9.65
N LEU A 385 0.45 33.03 9.07
CA LEU A 385 0.26 33.34 7.65
C LEU A 385 -0.18 34.80 7.51
N ALA A 386 0.52 35.59 6.70
CA ALA A 386 0.07 36.92 6.29
C ALA A 386 -0.98 36.80 5.19
N LEU A 387 -2.17 37.34 5.42
CA LEU A 387 -3.27 37.26 4.45
C LEU A 387 -3.15 38.38 3.41
N LYS A 388 -3.53 38.07 2.16
CA LYS A 388 -3.69 39.10 1.13
C LYS A 388 -4.79 40.09 1.56
N GLY A 389 -4.51 41.38 1.43
CA GLY A 389 -5.44 42.44 1.86
C GLY A 389 -5.37 42.79 3.35
N GLY A 390 -4.38 42.25 4.08
CA GLY A 390 -4.08 42.63 5.47
C GLY A 390 -4.59 41.63 6.51
N GLY A 391 -3.97 41.68 7.69
CA GLY A 391 -4.18 40.74 8.79
C GLY A 391 -3.38 39.45 8.68
N ARG A 392 -3.48 38.63 9.73
CA ARG A 392 -2.76 37.36 9.88
C ARG A 392 -3.67 36.27 10.41
N LEU A 393 -3.31 35.02 10.13
CA LEU A 393 -3.83 33.83 10.80
C LEU A 393 -2.72 33.17 11.61
N ALA A 394 -2.95 32.97 12.90
CA ALA A 394 -2.04 32.28 13.80
C ALA A 394 -2.51 30.84 14.02
N PHE A 395 -1.69 29.87 13.65
CA PHE A 395 -1.93 28.45 13.84
C PHE A 395 -1.21 27.97 15.10
N ILE A 396 -1.98 27.40 16.02
CA ILE A 396 -1.50 26.83 17.29
C ILE A 396 -2.01 25.40 17.43
N SER A 397 -1.19 24.53 18.00
CA SER A 397 -1.43 23.09 18.04
C SER A 397 -1.09 22.50 19.41
N ASP A 398 -1.86 21.48 19.78
CA ASP A 398 -1.62 20.57 20.89
C ASP A 398 -1.36 19.19 20.28
N THR A 399 -0.08 18.80 20.26
CA THR A 399 0.33 17.52 19.66
C THR A 399 -0.14 16.32 20.46
N SER A 400 -0.35 16.47 21.77
CA SER A 400 -0.78 15.37 22.63
C SER A 400 -2.21 14.94 22.31
N ARG A 401 -3.10 15.91 22.03
CA ARG A 401 -4.51 15.70 21.69
C ARG A 401 -4.79 15.68 20.18
N GLU A 402 -3.79 15.98 19.34
CA GLU A 402 -3.97 16.19 17.90
C GLU A 402 -5.09 17.21 17.60
N LYS A 403 -5.05 18.34 18.30
CA LYS A 403 -6.00 19.45 18.15
C LYS A 403 -5.24 20.74 17.84
N GLY A 404 -5.89 21.66 17.14
CA GLY A 404 -5.32 22.97 16.86
C GLY A 404 -6.38 24.00 16.50
N LEU A 405 -5.97 25.26 16.42
CA LEU A 405 -6.80 26.41 16.03
C LEU A 405 -6.06 27.29 15.03
N ALA A 406 -6.80 27.97 14.18
CA ALA A 406 -6.36 29.05 13.31
C ALA A 406 -7.09 30.33 13.72
N VAL A 407 -6.45 31.18 14.51
CA VAL A 407 -7.08 32.38 15.07
C VAL A 407 -6.71 33.63 14.27
N PRO A 408 -7.66 34.56 14.02
CA PRO A 408 -7.36 35.82 13.34
C PRO A 408 -6.62 36.81 14.24
N GLU A 409 -5.61 37.46 13.67
CA GLU A 409 -4.83 38.55 14.28
C GLU A 409 -4.84 39.76 13.34
N GLU A 410 -5.19 40.94 13.86
CA GLU A 410 -5.21 42.22 13.12
C GLU A 410 -6.00 42.16 11.79
N LEU A 411 -7.12 41.41 11.77
CA LEU A 411 -7.88 41.14 10.56
C LEU A 411 -8.85 42.28 10.23
N PRO A 412 -8.71 42.98 9.09
CA PRO A 412 -9.66 44.01 8.67
C PRO A 412 -11.05 43.42 8.40
N LEU A 413 -12.09 44.03 8.96
CA LEU A 413 -13.49 43.63 8.77
C LEU A 413 -14.12 44.19 7.49
N ASN A 414 -13.46 45.15 6.83
CA ASN A 414 -13.94 45.77 5.59
C ASN A 414 -14.20 44.76 4.47
N ARG A 415 -13.50 43.61 4.49
CA ARG A 415 -13.73 42.46 3.59
C ARG A 415 -15.15 41.88 3.69
N TRP A 416 -15.85 42.15 4.79
CA TRP A 416 -17.23 41.75 5.03
C TRP A 416 -18.18 42.95 5.19
N GLY A 417 -17.76 44.14 4.75
CA GLY A 417 -18.59 45.34 4.73
C GLY A 417 -18.70 46.09 6.06
N ILE A 418 -17.97 45.67 7.10
CA ILE A 418 -17.97 46.33 8.41
C ILE A 418 -16.68 47.16 8.58
N ALA A 419 -16.82 48.44 8.93
CA ALA A 419 -15.69 49.33 9.16
C ALA A 419 -15.03 49.05 10.52
N GLY A 420 -13.83 48.48 10.49
CA GLY A 420 -13.07 48.12 11.68
C GLY A 420 -12.15 46.93 11.47
N MET A 421 -11.72 46.33 12.57
CA MET A 421 -10.82 45.17 12.59
C MET A 421 -11.06 44.27 13.79
N ILE A 422 -10.77 42.98 13.61
CA ILE A 422 -10.49 42.05 14.72
C ILE A 422 -9.03 42.28 15.11
N VAL A 423 -8.80 42.79 16.31
CA VAL A 423 -7.45 43.05 16.83
C VAL A 423 -6.77 41.73 17.20
N ARG A 424 -7.45 40.92 18.01
CA ARG A 424 -6.98 39.58 18.44
C ARG A 424 -8.19 38.68 18.72
N SER A 425 -7.97 37.37 18.63
CA SER A 425 -8.96 36.36 18.99
C SER A 425 -8.30 35.15 19.64
N THR A 426 -8.95 34.58 20.65
CA THR A 426 -8.61 33.26 21.20
C THR A 426 -9.53 32.15 20.67
N ALA A 427 -10.56 32.54 19.90
CA ALA A 427 -11.52 31.66 19.24
C ALA A 427 -11.29 31.68 17.72
N GLU A 428 -11.59 30.57 17.06
CA GLU A 428 -11.47 30.47 15.60
C GLU A 428 -12.74 30.95 14.92
N LEU A 429 -12.58 31.74 13.85
CA LEU A 429 -13.67 32.17 12.99
C LEU A 429 -14.00 31.05 12.00
N SER A 430 -15.13 30.37 12.19
CA SER A 430 -15.56 29.23 11.36
C SER A 430 -16.68 29.57 10.37
N GLY A 431 -17.31 30.74 10.49
CA GLY A 431 -18.39 31.13 9.60
C GLY A 431 -18.49 32.63 9.43
N VAL A 432 -18.80 33.04 8.20
CA VAL A 432 -19.16 34.42 7.87
C VAL A 432 -20.37 34.38 6.95
N TYR A 433 -21.42 35.10 7.32
CA TYR A 433 -22.63 35.18 6.52
C TYR A 433 -23.05 36.63 6.35
N ARG A 434 -23.13 37.08 5.10
CA ARG A 434 -23.56 38.43 4.77
C ARG A 434 -25.07 38.39 4.49
N GLN A 435 -25.87 38.93 5.40
CA GLN A 435 -27.33 38.98 5.22
C GLN A 435 -27.71 39.95 4.09
N ASP A 436 -27.07 41.13 4.08
CA ASP A 436 -27.29 42.16 3.07
C ASP A 436 -26.01 42.99 2.84
N ALA A 437 -26.10 44.23 2.34
CA ALA A 437 -24.93 45.09 2.12
C ALA A 437 -24.35 45.72 3.40
N GLN A 438 -25.11 45.75 4.49
CA GLN A 438 -24.83 46.44 5.74
C GLN A 438 -24.82 45.51 6.97
N SER A 439 -25.33 44.27 6.83
CA SER A 439 -25.46 43.29 7.91
C SER A 439 -24.57 42.06 7.70
N CYS A 440 -23.79 41.69 8.73
CA CYS A 440 -22.92 40.52 8.71
C CYS A 440 -22.97 39.73 10.03
N ASP A 441 -22.99 38.40 9.92
CA ASP A 441 -22.84 37.46 11.01
C ASP A 441 -21.45 36.81 10.97
N LEU A 442 -20.78 36.77 12.11
CA LEU A 442 -19.52 36.06 12.32
C LEU A 442 -19.74 34.94 13.34
N VAL A 443 -19.30 33.72 13.03
CA VAL A 443 -19.41 32.57 13.92
C VAL A 443 -18.03 32.17 14.41
N PHE A 444 -17.84 32.26 15.72
CA PHE A 444 -16.63 31.86 16.40
C PHE A 444 -16.86 30.63 17.26
N TYR A 445 -15.85 29.77 17.34
CA TYR A 445 -15.83 28.67 18.30
C TYR A 445 -14.51 28.61 19.05
N ALA A 446 -14.58 28.17 20.30
CA ALA A 446 -13.41 27.89 21.13
C ALA A 446 -13.13 26.39 21.18
N ASP A 447 -11.87 26.04 21.43
CA ASP A 447 -11.46 24.65 21.63
C ASP A 447 -12.06 24.07 22.92
N GLU A 448 -12.12 22.74 23.01
CA GLU A 448 -12.89 22.03 24.04
C GLU A 448 -12.48 22.44 25.47
N GLY A 449 -13.47 22.91 26.23
CA GLY A 449 -13.28 23.32 27.63
C GLY A 449 -12.56 24.65 27.82
N LYS A 450 -12.41 25.48 26.78
CA LYS A 450 -11.79 26.81 26.84
C LYS A 450 -12.80 27.90 26.47
N ASP A 451 -12.68 29.07 27.09
CA ASP A 451 -13.53 30.23 26.77
C ASP A 451 -12.98 31.03 25.60
N GLY A 452 -13.88 31.60 24.79
CA GLY A 452 -13.54 32.45 23.67
C GLY A 452 -13.53 33.93 24.04
N GLN A 453 -12.56 34.67 23.51
CA GLN A 453 -12.50 36.13 23.60
C GLN A 453 -12.08 36.70 22.24
N ILE A 454 -12.86 37.63 21.71
CA ILE A 454 -12.57 38.36 20.48
C ILE A 454 -12.53 39.85 20.78
N VAL A 455 -11.45 40.52 20.40
CA VAL A 455 -11.31 41.98 20.56
C VAL A 455 -11.47 42.66 19.22
N PHE A 456 -12.47 43.54 19.13
CA PHE A 456 -12.76 44.36 17.98
C PHE A 456 -12.34 45.82 18.22
N ARG A 457 -11.95 46.49 17.13
CA ARG A 457 -11.82 47.95 17.08
C ARG A 457 -12.62 48.46 15.89
N PHE A 458 -13.59 49.33 16.16
CA PHE A 458 -14.45 49.91 15.14
C PHE A 458 -13.99 51.32 14.75
N GLU A 459 -14.36 51.76 13.55
CA GLU A 459 -14.07 53.14 13.08
C GLU A 459 -15.12 54.17 13.55
N ALA A 460 -16.23 53.71 14.13
CA ALA A 460 -17.27 54.54 14.70
C ALA A 460 -17.95 53.84 15.88
N GLU A 461 -18.55 54.63 16.78
CA GLU A 461 -19.25 54.09 17.95
C GLU A 461 -20.54 53.34 17.54
N PRO A 462 -20.73 52.09 18.00
CA PRO A 462 -22.02 51.42 17.89
C PRO A 462 -23.10 52.18 18.67
N SER A 463 -24.25 52.39 18.06
CA SER A 463 -25.43 53.02 18.69
C SER A 463 -26.02 52.16 19.81
N GLY A 464 -25.74 50.86 19.82
CA GLY A 464 -26.08 49.93 20.89
C GLY A 464 -25.46 48.55 20.69
N SER A 465 -25.49 47.74 21.75
CA SER A 465 -25.17 46.32 21.69
C SER A 465 -26.24 45.49 22.40
N GLN A 466 -26.68 44.39 21.80
CA GLN A 466 -27.64 43.47 22.39
C GLN A 466 -27.01 42.09 22.54
N ALA A 467 -26.98 41.56 23.77
CA ALA A 467 -26.51 40.21 24.06
C ALA A 467 -27.70 39.28 24.26
N GLU A 468 -27.70 38.14 23.57
CA GLU A 468 -28.63 37.05 23.79
C GLU A 468 -27.87 35.90 24.47
N ALA A 469 -28.37 35.51 25.66
CA ALA A 469 -27.74 34.63 26.66
C ALA A 469 -26.67 35.30 27.56
N ALA A 470 -26.70 34.98 28.85
CA ALA A 470 -25.77 35.53 29.85
C ALA A 470 -24.29 35.15 29.61
N ALA A 471 -24.08 34.12 28.80
CA ALA A 471 -22.79 33.54 28.48
C ALA A 471 -22.03 34.31 27.39
N VAL A 472 -22.62 35.33 26.73
CA VAL A 472 -21.89 36.18 25.78
C VAL A 472 -22.00 37.64 26.21
N GLN A 473 -20.86 38.30 26.43
CA GLN A 473 -20.84 39.67 26.94
C GLN A 473 -19.97 40.58 26.08
N ALA A 474 -20.44 41.81 25.87
CA ALA A 474 -19.64 42.87 25.28
C ALA A 474 -19.14 43.81 26.37
N SER A 475 -17.83 44.02 26.45
CA SER A 475 -17.19 44.96 27.38
C SER A 475 -16.27 45.94 26.63
N GLY A 476 -15.94 47.07 27.26
CA GLY A 476 -14.88 47.95 26.74
C GLY A 476 -13.52 47.29 26.96
N SER A 477 -12.74 47.07 25.90
CA SER A 477 -11.54 46.22 26.02
C SER A 477 -10.36 46.93 26.70
N ASP A 478 -10.07 48.19 26.38
CA ASP A 478 -8.77 48.81 26.73
C ASP A 478 -8.81 50.34 26.98
N GLY A 479 -9.98 50.94 27.23
CA GLY A 479 -10.11 52.40 27.39
C GLY A 479 -9.81 53.24 26.11
N LYS A 480 -9.44 52.59 25.01
CA LYS A 480 -9.29 53.17 23.66
C LYS A 480 -10.66 53.34 23.00
N GLU A 481 -10.80 54.41 22.22
CA GLU A 481 -12.07 54.77 21.56
C GLU A 481 -12.59 53.60 20.69
N TRP A 482 -13.85 53.22 20.92
CA TRP A 482 -14.62 52.21 20.16
C TRP A 482 -14.05 50.78 20.09
N SER A 483 -13.16 50.40 20.99
CA SER A 483 -12.80 48.99 21.16
C SER A 483 -13.87 48.23 21.97
N ARG A 484 -14.18 46.99 21.57
CA ARG A 484 -15.13 46.09 22.23
C ARG A 484 -14.57 44.67 22.32
N ALA A 485 -14.64 44.06 23.49
CA ALA A 485 -14.36 42.64 23.67
C ALA A 485 -15.65 41.84 23.71
N VAL A 486 -15.73 40.74 22.97
CA VAL A 486 -16.80 39.74 23.03
C VAL A 486 -16.25 38.48 23.68
N GLU A 487 -16.80 38.10 24.82
CA GLU A 487 -16.41 36.90 25.57
C GLU A 487 -17.53 35.88 25.56
N PHE A 488 -17.20 34.59 25.41
CA PHE A 488 -18.17 33.51 25.50
C PHE A 488 -17.63 32.22 26.14
N ASP A 489 -18.50 31.51 26.84
CA ASP A 489 -18.22 30.16 27.37
C ASP A 489 -18.20 29.13 26.23
N GLY A 490 -17.09 28.38 26.13
CA GLY A 490 -16.90 27.37 25.08
C GLY A 490 -17.82 26.14 25.18
N ARG A 491 -18.70 26.09 26.19
CA ARG A 491 -19.70 25.02 26.40
C ARG A 491 -21.12 25.44 26.07
N SER A 492 -21.35 26.72 25.74
CA SER A 492 -22.69 27.24 25.48
C SER A 492 -22.76 28.00 24.17
N ARG A 493 -23.98 28.32 23.76
CA ARG A 493 -24.28 29.11 22.56
C ARG A 493 -24.78 30.47 22.98
N GLY A 494 -24.35 31.51 22.27
CA GLY A 494 -24.97 32.82 22.36
C GLY A 494 -24.46 33.77 21.30
N LYS A 495 -24.99 34.98 21.30
CA LYS A 495 -24.61 35.99 20.32
C LYS A 495 -24.67 37.40 20.89
N VAL A 496 -23.88 38.29 20.29
CA VAL A 496 -23.92 39.73 20.53
C VAL A 496 -24.08 40.44 19.19
N SER A 497 -25.01 41.38 19.12
CA SER A 497 -25.19 42.24 17.94
C SER A 497 -24.77 43.68 18.25
N PHE A 498 -24.03 44.29 17.32
CA PHE A 498 -23.66 45.70 17.31
C PHE A 498 -24.40 46.38 16.15
N GLU A 499 -24.98 47.55 16.40
CA GLU A 499 -25.70 48.34 15.39
C GLU A 499 -25.14 49.77 15.33
N TRP A 500 -25.07 50.33 14.13
CA TRP A 500 -24.62 51.70 13.89
C TRP A 500 -25.75 52.58 13.34
N ALA A 501 -25.60 53.90 13.48
CA ALA A 501 -26.62 54.86 13.08
C ALA A 501 -26.90 54.87 11.56
N ASP A 502 -25.98 54.34 10.75
CA ASP A 502 -26.13 54.18 9.31
C ASP A 502 -26.89 52.90 8.89
N GLY A 503 -27.36 52.12 9.87
CA GLY A 503 -28.08 50.87 9.66
C GLY A 503 -27.17 49.63 9.55
N SER A 504 -25.85 49.80 9.61
CA SER A 504 -24.93 48.66 9.62
C SER A 504 -25.10 47.82 10.88
N ARG A 505 -24.93 46.50 10.75
CA ARG A 505 -25.08 45.54 11.83
C ARG A 505 -24.04 44.43 11.77
N LEU A 506 -23.43 44.14 12.91
CA LEU A 506 -22.52 43.02 13.10
C LEU A 506 -23.03 42.12 14.21
N THR A 507 -23.36 40.88 13.88
CA THR A 507 -23.72 39.85 14.87
C THR A 507 -22.56 38.87 15.03
N VAL A 508 -22.14 38.62 16.27
CA VAL A 508 -21.06 37.71 16.61
C VAL A 508 -21.64 36.56 17.42
N HIS A 509 -21.60 35.36 16.86
CA HIS A 509 -22.03 34.12 17.51
C HIS A 509 -20.81 33.45 18.15
N GLY A 510 -20.95 33.05 19.40
CA GLY A 510 -20.02 32.17 20.10
C GLY A 510 -20.66 30.80 20.31
N ILE A 511 -20.01 29.74 19.82
CA ILE A 511 -20.49 28.36 19.93
C ILE A 511 -19.40 27.41 20.43
N SER A 512 -19.82 26.24 20.91
CA SER A 512 -18.89 25.17 21.28
C SER A 512 -18.22 24.54 20.04
N ARG A 513 -17.10 23.83 20.25
CA ARG A 513 -16.45 23.06 19.18
C ARG A 513 -17.35 21.96 18.62
N GLU A 514 -18.10 21.28 19.48
CA GLU A 514 -19.05 20.22 19.08
C GLU A 514 -20.13 20.79 18.16
N ASP A 515 -20.67 21.96 18.52
CA ASP A 515 -21.61 22.69 17.68
C ASP A 515 -20.97 23.13 16.36
N ALA A 516 -19.72 23.59 16.37
CA ALA A 516 -19.02 24.00 15.16
C ALA A 516 -18.81 22.84 14.16
N LEU A 517 -18.58 21.62 14.67
CA LEU A 517 -18.52 20.41 13.85
C LEU A 517 -19.90 20.09 13.24
N MET A 518 -20.98 20.29 14.01
CA MET A 518 -22.36 19.93 13.61
C MET A 518 -23.11 21.05 12.90
N LEU A 519 -22.61 22.29 12.88
CA LEU A 519 -23.26 23.42 12.21
C LEU A 519 -23.52 23.04 10.75
N GLU A 520 -24.69 23.37 10.21
CA GLU A 520 -25.09 23.10 8.82
C GLU A 520 -25.24 24.40 8.04
N ALA A 521 -26.05 25.32 8.55
CA ALA A 521 -26.30 26.61 7.91
C ALA A 521 -26.51 27.75 8.93
N ILE A 522 -26.52 28.97 8.39
CA ILE A 522 -27.01 30.18 9.04
C ILE A 522 -28.21 30.61 8.21
N GLU A 523 -29.38 30.63 8.83
CA GLU A 523 -30.64 31.03 8.20
C GLU A 523 -30.65 32.55 7.90
N GLU A 524 -31.58 33.00 7.06
CA GLU A 524 -31.67 34.43 6.66
C GLU A 524 -31.87 35.38 7.86
N ASP A 525 -32.46 34.90 8.96
CA ASP A 525 -32.67 35.66 10.20
C ASP A 525 -31.48 35.61 11.18
N GLY A 526 -30.38 34.94 10.81
CA GLY A 526 -29.19 34.75 11.63
C GLY A 526 -29.26 33.54 12.57
N THR A 527 -30.29 32.70 12.48
CA THR A 527 -30.40 31.46 13.28
C THR A 527 -29.40 30.41 12.80
N LEU A 528 -28.70 29.76 13.72
CA LEU A 528 -27.79 28.66 13.42
C LEU A 528 -28.52 27.32 13.45
N THR A 529 -28.38 26.50 12.40
CA THR A 529 -28.90 25.14 12.33
C THR A 529 -27.79 24.10 12.45
N PHE A 530 -28.07 23.02 13.17
CA PHE A 530 -27.10 21.98 13.51
C PHE A 530 -27.67 20.62 13.13
N GLY A 531 -26.84 19.82 12.47
CA GLY A 531 -27.12 18.42 12.17
C GLY A 531 -26.72 17.50 13.31
N ALA A 532 -26.67 16.22 12.99
CA ALA A 532 -26.11 15.18 13.85
C ALA A 532 -25.15 14.30 13.03
N MET A 533 -24.25 13.60 13.72
CA MET A 533 -23.53 12.51 13.10
C MET A 533 -24.50 11.36 12.78
N PRO A 534 -24.49 10.81 11.55
CA PRO A 534 -25.31 9.65 11.24
C PRO A 534 -24.86 8.47 12.07
N GLU A 535 -25.82 7.76 12.65
CA GLU A 535 -25.59 6.46 13.25
C GLU A 535 -25.77 5.38 12.19
N TYR A 536 -24.76 4.54 12.04
CA TYR A 536 -24.79 3.44 11.08
C TYR A 536 -24.99 2.13 11.83
N GLU A 537 -26.21 1.62 11.81
CA GLU A 537 -26.53 0.33 12.42
C GLU A 537 -26.13 -0.81 11.50
N GLN A 538 -25.28 -1.72 12.00
CA GLN A 538 -24.99 -2.97 11.31
C GLN A 538 -25.91 -4.06 11.85
N ARG A 539 -26.87 -4.50 11.03
CA ARG A 539 -27.77 -5.59 11.40
C ARG A 539 -27.24 -6.90 10.85
N GLU A 540 -26.94 -7.84 11.73
CA GLU A 540 -26.64 -9.21 11.32
C GLU A 540 -27.90 -9.87 10.75
N THR A 541 -27.76 -10.57 9.63
CA THR A 541 -28.86 -11.29 8.98
C THR A 541 -28.57 -12.78 8.93
N GLU A 542 -29.60 -13.59 9.17
CA GLU A 542 -29.51 -15.03 9.05
C GLU A 542 -29.74 -15.47 7.61
N LEU A 543 -29.09 -16.56 7.21
CA LEU A 543 -29.32 -17.20 5.92
C LEU A 543 -30.41 -18.26 6.08
N PRO A 544 -31.63 -18.08 5.53
CA PRO A 544 -32.74 -19.01 5.76
C PRO A 544 -32.46 -20.44 5.28
N GLU A 545 -31.75 -20.57 4.15
CA GLU A 545 -31.37 -21.86 3.56
C GLU A 545 -30.12 -22.47 4.21
N GLY A 546 -29.45 -21.73 5.11
CA GLY A 546 -28.18 -22.14 5.72
C GLY A 546 -27.05 -22.26 4.70
N TRP A 547 -26.07 -23.09 5.05
CA TRP A 547 -24.90 -23.37 4.22
C TRP A 547 -24.94 -24.79 3.67
N SER A 548 -24.44 -24.97 2.46
CA SER A 548 -24.11 -26.27 1.90
C SER A 548 -22.66 -26.31 1.43
N ALA A 549 -22.06 -27.49 1.34
CA ALA A 549 -20.68 -27.65 0.94
C ALA A 549 -20.47 -28.86 0.01
N THR A 550 -19.53 -28.71 -0.91
CA THR A 550 -18.95 -29.81 -1.69
C THR A 550 -17.46 -29.89 -1.37
N LEU A 551 -16.94 -31.11 -1.24
CA LEU A 551 -15.54 -31.39 -0.92
C LEU A 551 -14.83 -31.96 -2.16
N PRO A 552 -14.26 -31.11 -3.04
CA PRO A 552 -13.50 -31.60 -4.17
C PRO A 552 -12.15 -32.19 -3.73
N GLU A 553 -11.54 -32.98 -4.62
CA GLU A 553 -10.19 -33.55 -4.41
C GLU A 553 -9.15 -32.43 -4.23
N PRO A 554 -8.51 -32.27 -3.06
CA PRO A 554 -7.74 -31.07 -2.74
C PRO A 554 -6.51 -30.82 -3.61
N HIS A 555 -5.90 -31.88 -4.10
CA HIS A 555 -4.68 -31.84 -4.90
C HIS A 555 -4.97 -31.70 -6.40
N SER A 556 -6.19 -31.98 -6.87
CA SER A 556 -6.52 -31.95 -8.30
C SER A 556 -6.92 -30.54 -8.77
N PRO A 557 -6.53 -30.12 -9.99
CA PRO A 557 -7.08 -28.91 -10.59
C PRO A 557 -8.59 -29.09 -10.87
N PRO A 558 -9.40 -28.03 -10.77
CA PRO A 558 -10.80 -28.11 -11.17
C PRO A 558 -10.91 -28.45 -12.67
N ALA A 559 -12.00 -29.11 -13.07
CA ALA A 559 -12.21 -29.52 -14.47
C ALA A 559 -12.12 -28.34 -15.45
N THR A 560 -12.55 -27.15 -15.00
CA THR A 560 -12.56 -25.89 -15.74
C THR A 560 -11.21 -25.20 -15.87
N ALA A 561 -10.17 -25.65 -15.14
CA ALA A 561 -8.83 -25.06 -15.23
C ALA A 561 -8.28 -25.16 -16.67
N VAL A 562 -7.58 -24.13 -17.12
CA VAL A 562 -7.00 -24.10 -18.48
C VAL A 562 -5.56 -24.62 -18.46
N PRO A 563 -5.11 -25.40 -19.46
CA PRO A 563 -3.71 -25.80 -19.58
C PRO A 563 -2.79 -24.59 -19.75
N ALA A 564 -1.60 -24.65 -19.14
CA ALA A 564 -0.53 -23.68 -19.35
C ALA A 564 0.73 -24.40 -19.86
N PRO A 565 1.63 -23.71 -20.57
CA PRO A 565 2.88 -24.29 -21.09
C PRO A 565 3.74 -24.90 -19.98
N THR A 566 4.27 -26.10 -20.23
CA THR A 566 5.20 -26.80 -19.33
C THR A 566 6.66 -26.71 -19.78
N ALA A 567 6.90 -26.41 -21.06
CA ALA A 567 8.22 -26.22 -21.61
C ALA A 567 8.80 -24.86 -21.17
N GLY A 568 10.10 -24.84 -20.87
CA GLY A 568 10.80 -23.66 -20.38
C GLY A 568 10.86 -23.58 -18.85
N GLU A 569 12.03 -23.18 -18.34
CA GLU A 569 12.18 -22.74 -16.95
C GLU A 569 11.63 -21.31 -16.83
N GLY A 570 10.99 -20.98 -15.71
CA GLY A 570 10.50 -19.63 -15.49
C GLY A 570 9.30 -19.53 -14.56
N SER A 571 8.86 -18.29 -14.37
CA SER A 571 7.72 -17.91 -13.56
C SER A 571 6.38 -18.28 -14.23
N LEU A 572 5.28 -18.10 -13.51
CA LEU A 572 3.93 -18.24 -14.02
C LEU A 572 3.64 -17.22 -15.13
N GLU A 573 4.14 -16.00 -15.01
CA GLU A 573 3.94 -14.93 -15.99
C GLU A 573 4.63 -15.28 -17.32
N ALA A 574 5.82 -15.89 -17.27
CA ALA A 574 6.51 -16.42 -18.46
C ALA A 574 5.71 -17.54 -19.17
N ARG A 575 4.79 -18.17 -18.44
CA ARG A 575 3.87 -19.20 -18.94
C ARG A 575 2.48 -18.64 -19.24
N GLY A 576 2.29 -17.31 -19.24
CA GLY A 576 1.02 -16.65 -19.54
C GLY A 576 -0.01 -16.70 -18.41
N VAL A 577 0.41 -17.01 -17.18
CA VAL A 577 -0.46 -17.01 -15.99
C VAL A 577 -0.11 -15.80 -15.13
N TYR A 578 -0.98 -14.80 -15.11
CA TYR A 578 -0.70 -13.49 -14.50
C TYR A 578 -1.31 -13.30 -13.11
N ARG A 579 -2.25 -14.16 -12.71
CA ARG A 579 -2.99 -14.08 -11.44
C ARG A 579 -3.75 -15.38 -11.18
N GLY A 580 -4.36 -15.48 -10.00
CA GLY A 580 -5.19 -16.62 -9.65
C GLY A 580 -4.38 -17.83 -9.18
N TYR A 581 -4.85 -19.02 -9.55
CA TYR A 581 -4.32 -20.29 -9.07
C TYR A 581 -3.64 -21.06 -10.19
N ALA A 582 -2.58 -21.80 -9.86
CA ALA A 582 -1.91 -22.73 -10.75
C ALA A 582 -1.66 -24.08 -10.06
N TRP A 583 -1.85 -25.18 -10.77
CA TRP A 583 -1.62 -26.54 -10.30
C TRP A 583 -0.50 -27.17 -11.11
N TYR A 584 0.60 -27.45 -10.44
CA TYR A 584 1.76 -28.16 -10.97
C TYR A 584 1.61 -29.64 -10.63
N GLU A 585 1.55 -30.50 -11.64
CA GLU A 585 1.67 -31.96 -11.44
C GLU A 585 3.09 -32.37 -11.81
N LEU A 586 3.80 -32.98 -10.87
CA LEU A 586 5.21 -33.36 -11.04
C LEU A 586 5.42 -34.84 -10.69
N ASP A 587 6.34 -35.47 -11.40
CA ASP A 587 6.84 -36.81 -11.05
C ASP A 587 8.08 -36.69 -10.17
N ALA A 588 8.13 -37.47 -9.10
CA ALA A 588 9.34 -37.59 -8.31
C ALA A 588 10.43 -38.29 -9.14
N ALA A 589 11.61 -37.68 -9.26
CA ALA A 589 12.66 -38.23 -10.12
C ALA A 589 13.14 -39.61 -9.64
N GLY A 590 12.92 -40.63 -10.48
CA GLY A 590 13.24 -42.05 -10.21
C GLY A 590 12.08 -43.02 -10.45
N SER A 591 10.86 -42.52 -10.66
CA SER A 591 9.67 -43.31 -11.05
C SER A 591 9.57 -43.55 -12.56
N ALA A 592 10.63 -44.05 -13.19
CA ALA A 592 10.51 -44.50 -14.59
C ALA A 592 9.53 -45.68 -14.68
N GLU A 593 8.56 -45.55 -15.58
CA GLU A 593 7.48 -46.50 -15.87
C GLU A 593 8.00 -47.93 -16.09
N ALA A 594 7.31 -48.90 -15.49
CA ALA A 594 7.37 -50.29 -15.92
C ALA A 594 6.66 -50.39 -17.27
N ASP A 595 7.43 -50.30 -18.35
CA ASP A 595 6.94 -50.48 -19.72
C ASP A 595 6.48 -51.95 -19.90
N SER A 596 5.17 -52.18 -19.83
CA SER A 596 4.57 -53.46 -20.16
C SER A 596 4.62 -53.63 -21.67
N GLY A 597 5.72 -54.23 -22.14
CA GLY A 597 5.96 -54.53 -23.54
C GLY A 597 4.77 -55.24 -24.19
N THR A 598 4.11 -54.54 -25.10
CA THR A 598 3.48 -55.15 -26.28
C THR A 598 3.86 -54.28 -27.47
N ASP A 599 4.84 -54.75 -28.23
CA ASP A 599 5.21 -54.22 -29.54
C ASP A 599 4.37 -54.93 -30.61
N PRO A 600 3.47 -54.21 -31.32
CA PRO A 600 3.07 -54.57 -32.65
C PRO A 600 3.64 -53.51 -33.60
N ARG A 601 4.73 -53.82 -34.29
CA ARG A 601 4.98 -53.51 -35.71
C ARG A 601 6.38 -53.96 -36.12
N ASN A 602 6.53 -55.26 -36.35
CA ASN A 602 7.60 -55.77 -37.18
C ASN A 602 7.12 -55.81 -38.64
N GLY A 603 7.52 -54.83 -39.44
CA GLY A 603 7.28 -54.75 -40.88
C GLY A 603 8.53 -54.18 -41.52
N GLY A 604 9.36 -55.07 -42.06
CA GLY A 604 10.74 -54.78 -42.45
C GLY A 604 10.88 -53.85 -43.64
N ILE A 605 12.15 -53.54 -43.94
CA ILE A 605 12.74 -53.51 -45.28
C ILE A 605 14.27 -53.53 -45.10
N ALA A 606 14.91 -54.35 -45.91
CA ALA A 606 16.33 -54.63 -45.95
C ALA A 606 17.15 -53.47 -46.54
N ASN A 607 18.43 -53.37 -46.16
CA ASN A 607 19.50 -53.49 -47.13
C ASN A 607 20.86 -53.87 -46.48
N PRO A 608 21.75 -54.56 -47.23
CA PRO A 608 22.88 -55.32 -46.72
C PRO A 608 24.22 -54.60 -46.93
N ASP A 609 25.31 -55.36 -46.75
CA ASP A 609 26.74 -55.05 -46.95
C ASP A 609 27.47 -54.72 -45.65
N SER A 610 28.58 -55.36 -45.26
CA SER A 610 29.43 -56.33 -45.95
C SER A 610 30.44 -56.96 -44.97
N ASN A 611 30.67 -58.26 -45.12
CA ASN A 611 31.94 -59.01 -45.00
C ASN A 611 32.84 -58.89 -43.76
N ALA A 612 32.92 -60.01 -43.04
CA ALA A 612 34.03 -60.50 -42.22
C ALA A 612 35.24 -60.96 -43.12
N PRO A 613 36.46 -61.30 -42.63
CA PRO A 613 36.66 -62.40 -41.65
C PRO A 613 37.81 -62.28 -40.60
N ASP A 614 37.66 -63.12 -39.57
CA ASP A 614 38.60 -63.77 -38.61
C ASP A 614 40.04 -64.02 -39.13
N ALA A 615 41.17 -64.17 -38.38
CA ALA A 615 41.61 -64.65 -37.04
C ALA A 615 43.19 -64.68 -37.09
N PRO A 616 44.02 -65.33 -36.23
CA PRO A 616 43.99 -65.81 -34.82
C PRO A 616 45.11 -65.10 -33.97
N GLY A 617 45.30 -65.17 -32.64
CA GLY A 617 45.26 -66.24 -31.64
C GLY A 617 46.68 -66.56 -31.13
N THR A 618 47.08 -66.10 -29.93
CA THR A 618 48.07 -66.78 -29.05
C THR A 618 47.97 -66.31 -27.59
N PRO A 619 48.27 -67.19 -26.60
CA PRO A 619 47.88 -67.05 -25.20
C PRO A 619 49.03 -66.61 -24.28
N SER A 620 48.72 -66.02 -23.12
CA SER A 620 49.53 -66.19 -21.91
C SER A 620 48.76 -65.78 -20.66
N ASP A 621 48.78 -66.69 -19.70
CA ASP A 621 48.21 -66.67 -18.37
C ASP A 621 48.71 -65.51 -17.48
N SER A 622 47.83 -64.94 -16.65
CA SER A 622 48.04 -64.89 -15.19
C SER A 622 46.87 -64.19 -14.46
N GLU A 623 46.16 -64.98 -13.66
CA GLU A 623 45.69 -64.68 -12.29
C GLU A 623 44.70 -63.52 -12.04
N SER A 624 43.43 -63.93 -12.03
CA SER A 624 42.31 -63.56 -11.15
C SER A 624 42.48 -62.46 -10.07
N GLU A 625 41.63 -61.43 -10.18
CA GLU A 625 40.89 -60.81 -9.06
C GLU A 625 39.42 -60.61 -9.49
N PRO A 626 38.43 -60.67 -8.58
CA PRO A 626 37.05 -60.92 -8.92
C PRO A 626 36.35 -59.73 -9.59
N ASP A 627 35.61 -60.07 -10.63
CA ASP A 627 34.79 -59.24 -11.50
C ASP A 627 33.92 -58.27 -10.70
N ALA A 628 34.19 -56.97 -10.90
CA ALA A 628 33.31 -55.89 -10.49
C ALA A 628 32.06 -55.95 -11.38
N THR A 629 31.03 -56.66 -10.91
CA THR A 629 29.69 -56.54 -11.47
C THR A 629 29.32 -55.06 -11.54
N LEU A 630 29.25 -54.56 -12.77
CA LEU A 630 28.64 -53.28 -13.14
C LEU A 630 27.21 -53.25 -12.58
N LEU A 631 27.06 -52.70 -11.39
CA LEU A 631 25.75 -52.28 -10.89
C LEU A 631 25.23 -51.18 -11.82
N PRO A 632 23.94 -51.21 -12.20
CA PRO A 632 23.37 -50.17 -13.04
C PRO A 632 23.50 -48.81 -12.33
N ARG A 633 24.14 -47.85 -13.00
CA ARG A 633 24.12 -46.44 -12.61
C ARG A 633 22.68 -45.94 -12.70
N GLY A 634 22.09 -45.59 -11.56
CA GLY A 634 20.86 -44.80 -11.52
C GLY A 634 19.74 -45.36 -10.66
N SER A 635 19.94 -45.47 -9.35
CA SER A 635 18.85 -45.23 -8.39
C SER A 635 19.47 -44.82 -7.05
N ILE A 636 19.07 -43.69 -6.49
CA ILE A 636 19.28 -43.45 -5.06
C ILE A 636 18.18 -44.25 -4.36
N ALA A 637 18.49 -45.48 -3.96
CA ALA A 637 17.61 -46.33 -3.16
C ALA A 637 17.58 -45.84 -1.69
N GLY A 638 17.12 -44.61 -1.47
CA GLY A 638 16.93 -44.02 -0.14
C GLY A 638 15.51 -43.49 0.02
N SER A 639 14.91 -43.72 1.19
CA SER A 639 13.62 -43.13 1.56
C SER A 639 13.74 -41.60 1.61
N ALA A 640 12.82 -40.88 0.97
CA ALA A 640 12.74 -39.44 1.09
C ALA A 640 12.56 -39.03 2.56
N VAL A 641 13.29 -37.99 2.98
CA VAL A 641 13.19 -37.42 4.34
C VAL A 641 12.31 -36.17 4.38
N GLY A 642 12.04 -35.57 3.22
CA GLY A 642 11.21 -34.38 3.10
C GLY A 642 11.12 -33.86 1.66
N LEU A 643 10.42 -32.73 1.50
CA LEU A 643 10.32 -31.95 0.28
C LEU A 643 10.90 -30.56 0.53
N LEU A 644 11.59 -30.01 -0.47
CA LEU A 644 12.06 -28.63 -0.45
C LEU A 644 11.31 -27.86 -1.53
N VAL A 645 10.44 -26.93 -1.10
CA VAL A 645 9.84 -25.90 -1.95
C VAL A 645 10.93 -24.88 -2.22
N ALA A 646 11.50 -24.93 -3.41
CA ALA A 646 12.67 -24.14 -3.78
C ALA A 646 12.25 -22.87 -4.49
N ARG A 647 12.67 -21.72 -3.97
CA ARG A 647 12.40 -20.40 -4.56
C ARG A 647 10.92 -20.21 -4.93
N GLY A 648 10.03 -20.64 -4.03
CA GLY A 648 8.58 -20.49 -4.21
C GLY A 648 8.18 -19.06 -3.92
N SER A 649 7.39 -18.43 -4.78
CA SER A 649 7.23 -16.98 -4.72
C SER A 649 6.15 -16.47 -3.74
N ASP A 650 5.09 -17.25 -3.56
CA ASP A 650 3.85 -16.78 -2.95
C ASP A 650 3.26 -17.92 -2.09
N ILE A 651 1.96 -18.16 -2.11
CA ILE A 651 1.34 -19.28 -1.42
C ILE A 651 1.58 -20.58 -2.19
N VAL A 652 2.25 -21.56 -1.56
CA VAL A 652 2.51 -22.88 -2.16
C VAL A 652 1.97 -23.98 -1.26
N THR A 653 0.93 -24.67 -1.74
CA THR A 653 0.31 -25.83 -1.08
C THR A 653 0.80 -27.12 -1.75
N VAL A 654 1.48 -28.00 -0.99
CA VAL A 654 2.11 -29.22 -1.52
C VAL A 654 1.40 -30.48 -1.06
N HIS A 655 1.20 -31.40 -2.00
CA HIS A 655 0.72 -32.75 -1.79
C HIS A 655 1.71 -33.78 -2.35
N ALA A 656 1.81 -34.92 -1.67
CA ALA A 656 2.60 -36.08 -2.07
C ALA A 656 1.70 -37.32 -2.10
N ASP A 657 1.62 -37.98 -3.26
CA ASP A 657 0.72 -39.11 -3.52
C ASP A 657 -0.73 -38.84 -3.05
N GLY A 658 -1.22 -37.63 -3.32
CA GLY A 658 -2.55 -37.15 -2.94
C GLY A 658 -2.70 -36.72 -1.47
N LYS A 659 -1.69 -36.93 -0.62
CA LYS A 659 -1.72 -36.53 0.80
C LYS A 659 -1.15 -35.14 1.00
N TYR A 660 -1.81 -34.35 1.83
CA TYR A 660 -1.34 -33.02 2.21
C TYR A 660 -0.03 -33.07 3.00
N VAL A 661 0.94 -32.29 2.56
CA VAL A 661 2.24 -32.15 3.23
C VAL A 661 2.31 -30.81 3.98
N GLY A 662 1.95 -29.71 3.32
CA GLY A 662 1.91 -28.40 3.95
C GLY A 662 1.68 -27.25 2.98
N THR A 663 1.35 -26.10 3.53
CA THR A 663 1.23 -24.81 2.84
C THR A 663 2.29 -23.88 3.39
N VAL A 664 3.03 -23.22 2.51
CA VAL A 664 4.12 -22.31 2.87
C VAL A 664 4.02 -21.01 2.10
N VAL A 665 4.61 -19.95 2.65
CA VAL A 665 4.73 -18.65 1.97
C VAL A 665 6.22 -18.26 1.91
N PRO A 666 7.00 -18.81 0.96
CA PRO A 666 8.45 -18.68 1.01
C PRO A 666 8.95 -17.28 0.63
N GLY A 667 8.14 -16.46 -0.06
CA GLY A 667 8.54 -15.10 -0.46
C GLY A 667 9.74 -15.06 -1.41
N GLY A 668 9.94 -16.11 -2.21
CA GLY A 668 11.08 -16.26 -3.12
C GLY A 668 12.27 -16.97 -2.49
N SER A 669 12.25 -17.17 -1.17
CA SER A 669 13.16 -18.05 -0.46
C SER A 669 12.74 -19.52 -0.64
N SER A 670 13.35 -20.43 0.12
CA SER A 670 12.99 -21.86 0.12
C SER A 670 12.36 -22.28 1.45
N ARG A 671 11.57 -23.35 1.44
CA ARG A 671 10.94 -23.91 2.64
C ARG A 671 11.02 -25.43 2.62
N TYR A 672 11.46 -25.99 3.74
CA TYR A 672 11.53 -27.44 3.92
C TYR A 672 10.26 -27.95 4.59
N LEU A 673 9.68 -28.97 3.98
CA LEU A 673 8.51 -29.69 4.47
C LEU A 673 8.91 -31.12 4.80
N SER A 674 8.76 -31.52 6.06
CA SER A 674 9.03 -32.91 6.47
C SER A 674 7.97 -33.85 5.89
N LEU A 675 8.40 -35.02 5.42
CA LEU A 675 7.48 -36.11 5.09
C LEU A 675 7.34 -37.04 6.30
N PRO A 676 6.14 -37.58 6.58
CA PRO A 676 5.98 -38.63 7.59
C PRO A 676 6.79 -39.88 7.21
N GLU A 677 7.26 -40.65 8.20
CA GLU A 677 8.12 -41.81 7.98
C GLU A 677 7.50 -42.83 6.98
N GLY A 678 8.17 -43.05 5.84
CA GLY A 678 7.84 -44.12 4.89
C GLY A 678 7.88 -43.73 3.41
N GLY A 679 8.77 -44.38 2.65
CA GLY A 679 8.81 -44.35 1.18
C GLY A 679 9.23 -43.03 0.54
N SER A 680 9.57 -43.07 -0.74
CA SER A 680 9.75 -41.87 -1.57
C SER A 680 8.48 -41.67 -2.38
N PRO A 681 7.91 -40.45 -2.44
CA PRO A 681 6.65 -40.22 -3.14
C PRO A 681 6.81 -40.50 -4.64
N GLY A 682 5.75 -40.97 -5.29
CA GLY A 682 5.75 -41.21 -6.74
C GLY A 682 5.27 -39.99 -7.53
N LYS A 683 4.16 -39.39 -7.07
CA LYS A 683 3.53 -38.21 -7.66
C LYS A 683 3.52 -37.05 -6.67
N LEU A 684 3.85 -35.86 -7.15
CA LEU A 684 3.79 -34.61 -6.40
C LEU A 684 2.80 -33.66 -7.06
N THR A 685 2.12 -32.87 -6.24
CA THR A 685 1.27 -31.79 -6.75
C THR A 685 1.48 -30.54 -5.91
N ALA A 686 1.70 -29.41 -6.57
CA ALA A 686 1.80 -28.11 -5.92
C ALA A 686 0.71 -27.20 -6.47
N ARG A 687 -0.17 -26.71 -5.60
CA ARG A 687 -1.07 -25.60 -5.92
C ARG A 687 -0.38 -24.31 -5.49
N VAL A 688 -0.19 -23.40 -6.44
CA VAL A 688 0.37 -22.06 -6.22
C VAL A 688 -0.74 -21.04 -6.41
N GLU A 689 -0.90 -20.13 -5.46
CA GLU A 689 -1.78 -18.98 -5.60
C GLU A 689 -0.96 -17.70 -5.66
N ILE A 690 -1.24 -16.86 -6.66
CA ILE A 690 -0.72 -15.50 -6.71
C ILE A 690 -1.62 -14.64 -5.82
N TRP A 691 -1.11 -14.26 -4.65
CA TRP A 691 -1.76 -13.23 -3.84
C TRP A 691 -1.64 -11.87 -4.53
N GLY A 692 -0.46 -11.54 -5.01
CA GLY A 692 -0.19 -10.30 -5.72
C GLY A 692 1.29 -10.10 -5.97
N HIS A 693 1.61 -9.20 -6.89
CA HIS A 693 2.97 -8.75 -7.17
C HIS A 693 3.40 -7.67 -6.19
N SER A 694 4.72 -7.51 -6.06
CA SER A 694 5.26 -6.50 -5.18
C SER A 694 4.90 -5.11 -5.66
N ASN A 695 4.43 -4.24 -4.78
CA ASN A 695 4.25 -2.81 -5.05
C ASN A 695 5.31 -1.95 -4.36
N PHE A 696 6.41 -2.53 -3.86
CA PHE A 696 7.58 -1.82 -3.35
C PHE A 696 8.83 -2.64 -3.68
N ASP A 697 9.86 -2.03 -4.29
CA ASP A 697 11.11 -2.74 -4.54
C ASP A 697 11.91 -2.90 -3.24
N ASP A 698 12.06 -4.12 -2.75
CA ASP A 698 12.84 -4.44 -1.55
C ASP A 698 13.75 -5.65 -1.80
N ILE A 699 15.02 -5.52 -1.45
CA ILE A 699 16.05 -6.52 -1.73
C ILE A 699 16.10 -7.67 -0.73
N ARG A 700 15.42 -7.53 0.43
CA ARG A 700 15.51 -8.51 1.53
C ARG A 700 14.94 -9.88 1.17
N LEU A 701 13.92 -9.90 0.31
CA LEU A 701 13.35 -11.12 -0.24
C LEU A 701 13.25 -11.03 -1.76
N PRO A 702 13.54 -12.11 -2.51
CA PRO A 702 13.49 -12.07 -3.97
C PRO A 702 12.14 -11.62 -4.53
N THR A 703 11.02 -11.97 -3.89
CA THR A 703 9.67 -11.63 -4.40
C THR A 703 9.19 -10.24 -4.06
N LEU A 704 9.91 -9.53 -3.19
CA LEU A 704 9.67 -8.12 -2.95
C LEU A 704 10.39 -7.26 -3.97
N ARG A 705 11.18 -7.82 -4.90
CA ARG A 705 11.64 -7.07 -6.07
C ARG A 705 10.47 -6.76 -6.99
N LEU A 706 10.41 -5.54 -7.52
CA LEU A 706 9.32 -5.12 -8.41
C LEU A 706 9.26 -5.95 -9.69
N SER A 707 10.41 -6.43 -10.17
CA SER A 707 10.52 -7.29 -11.36
C SER A 707 10.28 -8.78 -11.07
N ALA A 708 9.94 -9.16 -9.84
CA ALA A 708 9.82 -10.57 -9.47
C ALA A 708 8.52 -11.20 -9.99
N GLY A 709 8.68 -12.24 -10.82
CA GLY A 709 7.57 -13.11 -11.20
C GLY A 709 7.14 -14.07 -10.08
N LYS A 710 6.01 -14.75 -10.29
CA LYS A 710 5.41 -15.69 -9.35
C LYS A 710 5.52 -17.13 -9.81
N GLY A 711 5.18 -18.07 -8.94
CA GLY A 711 5.22 -19.49 -9.23
C GLY A 711 6.14 -20.29 -8.30
N LEU A 712 6.52 -21.45 -8.82
CA LEU A 712 7.36 -22.41 -8.15
C LEU A 712 8.68 -22.52 -8.91
N GLY A 713 9.78 -22.19 -8.25
CA GLY A 713 11.12 -22.32 -8.84
C GLY A 713 11.48 -23.78 -9.07
N ASP A 714 11.41 -24.61 -8.03
CA ASP A 714 11.57 -26.06 -8.11
C ASP A 714 10.88 -26.76 -6.92
N LEU A 715 10.65 -28.06 -7.04
CA LEU A 715 10.21 -28.92 -5.94
C LEU A 715 11.13 -30.12 -5.85
N VAL A 716 11.94 -30.18 -4.80
CA VAL A 716 12.99 -31.19 -4.67
C VAL A 716 12.55 -32.26 -3.67
N VAL A 717 12.66 -33.53 -4.07
CA VAL A 717 12.54 -34.67 -3.16
C VAL A 717 13.86 -34.83 -2.43
N VAL A 718 13.87 -34.50 -1.14
CA VAL A 718 15.07 -34.53 -0.30
C VAL A 718 15.30 -35.96 0.15
N SER A 719 16.40 -36.57 -0.30
CA SER A 719 16.81 -37.92 0.10
C SER A 719 17.67 -37.90 1.35
N ARG A 720 18.30 -36.76 1.66
CA ARG A 720 19.19 -36.63 2.82
C ARG A 720 19.19 -35.22 3.39
N LYS A 721 19.12 -35.12 4.72
CA LYS A 721 19.36 -33.90 5.50
C LYS A 721 20.49 -34.16 6.49
N ARG A 722 21.63 -33.47 6.35
CA ARG A 722 22.81 -33.62 7.21
C ARG A 722 23.01 -32.39 8.09
N ASP A 723 23.30 -32.60 9.37
CA ASP A 723 23.79 -31.53 10.24
C ASP A 723 25.28 -31.28 9.94
N LEU A 724 25.58 -30.06 9.48
CA LEU A 724 26.94 -29.60 9.22
C LEU A 724 27.44 -28.61 10.26
N THR A 725 26.71 -28.36 11.35
CA THR A 725 27.05 -27.32 12.35
C THR A 725 28.45 -27.49 12.94
N ALA A 726 28.94 -28.73 13.07
CA ALA A 726 30.30 -29.01 13.52
C ALA A 726 30.89 -30.28 12.86
N PRO A 727 32.23 -30.44 12.83
CA PRO A 727 33.25 -29.41 13.06
C PRO A 727 33.60 -28.64 11.76
N TRP A 728 34.05 -27.39 11.91
CA TRP A 728 34.60 -26.52 10.84
C TRP A 728 36.00 -26.05 11.20
N ARG A 729 36.87 -25.88 10.19
CA ARG A 729 38.15 -25.17 10.37
C ARG A 729 37.85 -23.68 10.47
N PHE A 730 38.38 -23.01 11.49
CA PHE A 730 37.95 -21.67 11.86
C PHE A 730 39.12 -20.70 12.04
N ASP A 731 39.00 -19.51 11.46
CA ASP A 731 39.86 -18.36 11.72
C ASP A 731 39.01 -17.09 11.84
N ARG A 732 39.57 -16.07 12.50
CA ARG A 732 38.89 -14.80 12.75
C ARG A 732 39.77 -13.65 12.29
N THR A 733 39.13 -12.59 11.82
CA THR A 733 39.83 -11.35 11.47
C THR A 733 38.97 -10.13 11.77
N THR A 734 39.66 -9.03 12.05
CA THR A 734 39.06 -7.69 12.13
C THR A 734 39.08 -6.96 10.79
N ASP A 735 39.70 -7.52 9.73
CA ASP A 735 39.67 -6.98 8.38
C ASP A 735 38.51 -7.60 7.56
N PRO A 736 37.38 -6.90 7.37
CA PRO A 736 36.25 -7.41 6.61
C PRO A 736 36.53 -7.59 5.10
N ARG A 737 37.68 -7.09 4.62
CA ARG A 737 38.11 -7.18 3.21
C ARG A 737 38.99 -8.40 2.91
N ARG A 738 39.37 -9.18 3.92
CA ARG A 738 40.11 -10.43 3.69
C ARG A 738 39.25 -11.35 2.82
N ALA A 739 39.72 -11.70 1.62
CA ALA A 739 39.00 -12.62 0.74
C ALA A 739 39.09 -14.06 1.28
N ALA A 740 37.98 -14.80 1.20
CA ALA A 740 37.82 -16.14 1.77
C ALA A 740 38.49 -17.29 0.97
N PRO A 741 38.46 -17.32 -0.38
CA PRO A 741 39.00 -18.45 -1.15
C PRO A 741 40.55 -18.51 -1.17
N GLY A 742 41.12 -19.70 -0.91
CA GLY A 742 42.54 -19.98 -1.16
C GLY A 742 43.51 -19.73 0.00
N THR A 743 43.01 -19.51 1.22
CA THR A 743 43.88 -19.47 2.41
C THR A 743 44.28 -20.87 2.83
N ASP A 744 45.55 -21.09 3.21
CA ASP A 744 46.02 -22.32 3.86
C ASP A 744 45.35 -22.45 5.25
N ASP A 745 44.33 -23.30 5.32
CA ASP A 745 43.48 -23.54 6.48
C ASP A 745 43.89 -24.81 7.25
N GLU A 746 44.92 -25.54 6.82
CA GLU A 746 45.31 -26.84 7.41
C GLU A 746 45.62 -26.72 8.91
N ARG A 747 46.15 -25.56 9.32
CA ARG A 747 46.55 -25.25 10.70
C ARG A 747 45.45 -24.59 11.53
N TRP A 748 44.29 -24.30 10.95
CA TRP A 748 43.20 -23.64 11.66
C TRP A 748 42.56 -24.60 12.69
N PRO A 749 42.18 -24.11 13.89
CA PRO A 749 41.48 -24.91 14.88
C PRO A 749 40.10 -25.37 14.38
N LEU A 750 39.63 -26.50 14.92
CA LEU A 750 38.27 -26.97 14.69
C LEU A 750 37.30 -26.35 15.70
N ALA A 751 36.18 -25.83 15.22
CA ALA A 751 35.12 -25.25 16.04
C ALA A 751 33.73 -25.64 15.51
N ALA A 752 32.70 -25.46 16.34
CA ALA A 752 31.33 -25.42 15.85
C ALA A 752 31.07 -24.06 15.16
N PHE A 753 30.22 -24.06 14.14
CA PHE A 753 29.77 -22.84 13.49
C PHE A 753 29.10 -21.91 14.49
N GLY A 754 29.56 -20.67 14.60
CA GLY A 754 29.10 -19.68 15.58
C GLY A 754 29.34 -20.03 17.04
N GLY A 755 30.13 -21.07 17.36
CA GLY A 755 30.31 -21.59 18.72
C GLY A 755 31.19 -20.74 19.64
N TRP A 756 31.82 -19.67 19.13
CA TRP A 756 32.69 -18.79 19.91
C TRP A 756 32.04 -17.41 20.07
N HIS A 757 31.85 -16.93 21.30
CA HIS A 757 31.29 -15.60 21.57
C HIS A 757 32.42 -14.61 21.89
N PRO A 758 32.73 -13.66 20.99
CA PRO A 758 33.75 -12.65 21.28
C PRO A 758 33.22 -11.58 22.24
N ASN A 759 34.13 -10.96 23.00
CA ASN A 759 33.89 -9.70 23.70
C ASN A 759 34.16 -8.46 22.80
N ASP A 760 34.56 -8.67 21.54
CA ASP A 760 34.97 -7.63 20.60
C ASP A 760 33.79 -7.03 19.81
N ARG A 761 33.88 -5.74 19.41
CA ARG A 761 32.76 -4.97 18.83
C ARG A 761 32.36 -5.36 17.40
N VAL A 762 33.26 -5.91 16.57
CA VAL A 762 32.99 -6.41 15.21
C VAL A 762 34.06 -7.46 14.83
N ALA A 763 33.63 -8.67 14.42
CA ALA A 763 34.54 -9.70 13.89
C ALA A 763 33.91 -10.37 12.66
N CYS A 764 34.72 -10.63 11.64
CA CYS A 764 34.34 -11.54 10.55
C CYS A 764 34.97 -12.90 10.84
N GLU A 765 34.13 -13.92 10.86
CA GLU A 765 34.48 -15.29 11.21
C GLU A 765 34.50 -16.14 9.93
N TYR A 766 35.63 -16.79 9.64
CA TYR A 766 35.81 -17.63 8.46
C TYR A 766 35.76 -19.10 8.84
N TYR A 767 34.96 -19.87 8.11
CA TYR A 767 34.79 -21.31 8.31
C TYR A 767 35.08 -22.07 7.01
N CYS A 768 35.99 -23.03 7.05
CA CYS A 768 36.34 -23.88 5.91
C CYS A 768 36.03 -25.35 6.20
N ARG A 769 35.41 -26.03 5.22
CA ARG A 769 35.14 -27.47 5.28
C ARG A 769 34.94 -28.02 3.88
N THR A 770 35.52 -29.18 3.60
CA THR A 770 35.16 -29.95 2.40
C THR A 770 33.99 -30.89 2.73
N VAL A 771 32.90 -30.80 1.96
CA VAL A 771 31.75 -31.69 2.07
C VAL A 771 31.69 -32.65 0.89
N ARG A 772 31.35 -33.92 1.13
CA ARG A 772 31.09 -34.87 0.05
C ARG A 772 29.60 -34.92 -0.26
N LEU A 773 29.20 -34.62 -1.49
CA LEU A 773 27.82 -34.72 -1.96
C LEU A 773 27.43 -36.18 -2.21
N THR A 774 26.14 -36.46 -2.07
CA THR A 774 25.57 -37.80 -2.24
C THR A 774 25.51 -38.14 -3.73
N PRO A 775 26.08 -39.28 -4.18
CA PRO A 775 26.06 -39.66 -5.58
C PRO A 775 24.64 -39.74 -6.15
N GLY A 776 24.41 -39.10 -7.29
CA GLY A 776 23.12 -39.09 -7.99
C GLY A 776 22.11 -38.03 -7.52
N ALA A 777 22.45 -37.21 -6.52
CA ALA A 777 21.69 -36.00 -6.21
C ALA A 777 21.99 -34.95 -7.28
N ASP A 778 20.95 -34.33 -7.85
CA ASP A 778 21.09 -33.22 -8.79
C ASP A 778 20.86 -31.85 -8.11
N CYS A 779 20.46 -31.87 -6.84
CA CYS A 779 20.24 -30.70 -6.03
C CYS A 779 20.96 -30.83 -4.67
N ALA A 780 21.63 -29.76 -4.26
CA ALA A 780 22.15 -29.59 -2.91
C ALA A 780 21.96 -28.14 -2.42
N ALA A 781 21.43 -27.98 -1.20
CA ALA A 781 21.17 -26.67 -0.59
C ALA A 781 21.65 -26.62 0.86
N LEU A 782 22.30 -25.52 1.22
CA LEU A 782 22.62 -25.15 2.59
C LEU A 782 21.45 -24.37 3.20
N TRP A 783 21.10 -24.72 4.43
CA TRP A 783 20.10 -24.03 5.23
C TRP A 783 20.72 -23.61 6.56
N PHE A 784 20.65 -22.31 6.85
CA PHE A 784 21.10 -21.71 8.09
C PHE A 784 19.91 -21.49 9.04
N ASP A 785 19.55 -22.53 9.78
CA ASP A 785 18.38 -22.54 10.67
C ASP A 785 18.61 -21.71 11.94
N GLY A 786 17.80 -20.68 12.18
CA GLY A 786 17.96 -19.76 13.31
C GLY A 786 19.07 -18.71 13.14
N LEU A 787 19.36 -18.34 11.88
CA LEU A 787 20.31 -17.30 11.52
C LEU A 787 19.75 -15.89 11.79
N GLU A 788 20.49 -15.07 12.55
CA GLU A 788 20.12 -13.67 12.87
C GLU A 788 21.08 -12.64 12.26
N THR A 789 21.99 -13.08 11.38
CA THR A 789 23.00 -12.24 10.72
C THR A 789 23.26 -12.74 9.29
N SER A 790 24.24 -12.17 8.58
CA SER A 790 24.58 -12.57 7.22
C SER A 790 25.71 -13.62 7.17
N VAL A 791 25.63 -14.54 6.21
CA VAL A 791 26.69 -15.52 5.90
C VAL A 791 26.97 -15.49 4.40
N ARG A 792 28.16 -15.03 4.01
CA ARG A 792 28.64 -15.16 2.64
C ARG A 792 29.24 -16.54 2.45
N VAL A 793 28.96 -17.19 1.32
CA VAL A 793 29.37 -18.57 1.05
C VAL A 793 30.08 -18.66 -0.26
N TRP A 794 31.19 -19.40 -0.26
CA TRP A 794 31.90 -19.83 -1.45
C TRP A 794 31.86 -21.35 -1.54
N ALA A 795 31.59 -21.87 -2.72
CA ALA A 795 31.68 -23.28 -3.08
C ALA A 795 32.69 -23.41 -4.24
N ASP A 796 33.68 -24.29 -4.08
CA ASP A 796 34.76 -24.47 -5.08
C ASP A 796 35.54 -23.18 -5.39
N GLY A 797 35.65 -22.31 -4.38
CA GLY A 797 36.29 -21.01 -4.51
C GLY A 797 35.49 -19.96 -5.29
N ARG A 798 34.28 -20.27 -5.77
CA ARG A 798 33.34 -19.32 -6.38
C ARG A 798 32.32 -18.86 -5.35
N GLU A 799 31.96 -17.59 -5.38
CA GLU A 799 30.92 -17.05 -4.48
C GLU A 799 29.56 -17.62 -4.89
N ALA A 800 28.93 -18.39 -3.98
CA ALA A 800 27.62 -18.98 -4.18
C ALA A 800 26.48 -18.01 -3.80
N GLY A 801 26.76 -17.04 -2.91
CA GLY A 801 25.82 -16.02 -2.50
C GLY A 801 25.91 -15.69 -1.01
N THR A 802 24.90 -14.94 -0.52
CA THR A 802 24.77 -14.55 0.88
C THR A 802 23.45 -15.04 1.45
N ALA A 803 23.49 -15.82 2.52
CA ALA A 803 22.32 -16.15 3.34
C ALA A 803 22.07 -15.00 4.33
N THR A 804 20.80 -14.65 4.52
CA THR A 804 20.35 -13.60 5.45
C THR A 804 19.29 -14.14 6.40
N PRO A 805 18.89 -13.40 7.44
CA PRO A 805 17.80 -13.84 8.31
C PRO A 805 16.46 -14.02 7.58
N ASP A 806 16.22 -13.19 6.56
CA ASP A 806 14.99 -13.24 5.75
C ASP A 806 15.05 -14.33 4.67
N ASP A 807 16.24 -14.59 4.12
CA ASP A 807 16.52 -15.67 3.15
C ASP A 807 17.70 -16.55 3.61
N PRO A 808 17.47 -17.53 4.51
CA PRO A 808 18.52 -18.33 5.14
C PRO A 808 18.99 -19.53 4.28
N TRP A 809 18.76 -19.49 2.96
CA TRP A 809 19.01 -20.59 2.05
C TRP A 809 20.06 -20.24 1.02
N LEU A 810 20.96 -21.18 0.74
CA LEU A 810 21.92 -21.06 -0.35
C LEU A 810 22.03 -22.35 -1.14
N TRP A 811 21.97 -22.21 -2.46
CA TRP A 811 22.05 -23.33 -3.38
C TRP A 811 23.51 -23.57 -3.76
N LEU A 812 23.93 -24.82 -3.69
CA LEU A 812 25.17 -25.24 -4.34
C LEU A 812 24.81 -25.48 -5.81
N GLU A 813 25.58 -24.92 -6.75
CA GLU A 813 25.26 -25.00 -8.19
C GLU A 813 24.87 -26.42 -8.61
N ARG A 814 23.88 -26.51 -9.53
CA ARG A 814 23.30 -27.77 -10.01
C ARG A 814 24.38 -28.59 -10.71
N ARG A 815 25.02 -29.50 -9.98
CA ARG A 815 26.13 -30.29 -10.51
C ARG A 815 25.66 -31.36 -11.47
N MET A 816 26.32 -31.47 -12.62
CA MET A 816 26.02 -32.50 -13.59
C MET A 816 26.50 -33.87 -13.08
N PRO A 817 25.84 -34.98 -13.45
CA PRO A 817 26.29 -36.32 -13.08
C PRO A 817 27.75 -36.57 -13.51
N GLY A 818 28.66 -36.78 -12.54
CA GLY A 818 30.08 -37.04 -12.78
C GLY A 818 31.06 -35.93 -12.38
N GLU A 819 30.58 -34.79 -11.90
CA GLU A 819 31.44 -33.76 -11.26
C GLU A 819 32.02 -34.23 -9.92
N ALA A 820 33.13 -33.62 -9.48
CA ALA A 820 33.86 -34.02 -8.27
C ALA A 820 32.94 -34.14 -7.05
N GLU A 821 32.88 -35.31 -6.41
CA GLU A 821 31.95 -35.54 -5.29
C GLU A 821 32.27 -34.67 -4.04
N SER A 822 33.44 -34.05 -3.99
CA SER A 822 33.89 -33.20 -2.87
C SER A 822 33.81 -31.72 -3.23
N VAL A 823 33.13 -30.94 -2.41
CA VAL A 823 32.94 -29.49 -2.54
C VAL A 823 33.62 -28.80 -1.35
N PRO A 824 34.74 -28.07 -1.55
CA PRO A 824 35.26 -27.18 -0.54
C PRO A 824 34.30 -26.01 -0.37
N LEU A 825 33.85 -25.80 0.87
CA LEU A 825 33.03 -24.69 1.30
C LEU A 825 33.86 -23.73 2.14
N THR A 826 33.71 -22.45 1.88
CA THR A 826 34.18 -21.37 2.74
C THR A 826 32.99 -20.50 3.11
N LEU A 827 32.81 -20.22 4.40
CA LEU A 827 31.76 -19.35 4.91
C LEU A 827 32.40 -18.14 5.59
N ALA A 828 31.88 -16.95 5.36
CA ALA A 828 32.21 -15.76 6.11
C ALA A 828 30.97 -15.26 6.85
N LEU A 829 30.96 -15.46 8.17
CA LEU A 829 29.90 -15.04 9.08
C LEU A 829 30.18 -13.62 9.56
N GLU A 830 29.20 -12.73 9.41
CA GLU A 830 29.23 -11.39 10.02
C GLU A 830 28.79 -11.51 11.49
N ARG A 831 29.69 -11.29 12.45
CA ARG A 831 29.36 -11.44 13.87
C ARG A 831 28.83 -10.13 14.45
N ARG A 832 27.66 -10.20 15.09
CA ARG A 832 27.06 -9.12 15.88
C ARG A 832 26.81 -9.60 17.32
N ILE A 833 26.97 -8.70 18.30
CA ILE A 833 26.75 -9.03 19.72
C ILE A 833 25.29 -9.47 19.89
N GLY A 834 25.08 -10.66 20.48
CA GLY A 834 23.76 -11.22 20.75
C GLY A 834 23.08 -11.94 19.58
N ALA A 835 23.62 -11.83 18.35
CA ALA A 835 23.03 -12.49 17.18
C ALA A 835 23.44 -13.97 17.08
N SER A 836 22.45 -14.85 16.98
CA SER A 836 22.63 -16.27 16.71
C SER A 836 23.14 -16.51 15.28
N ALA A 837 24.12 -17.43 15.15
CA ALA A 837 24.56 -17.95 13.85
C ALA A 837 23.66 -19.10 13.35
N GLY A 838 22.83 -19.66 14.22
CA GLY A 838 21.99 -20.81 13.89
C GLY A 838 22.77 -22.11 13.70
N LYS A 839 22.11 -23.08 13.08
CA LYS A 839 22.67 -24.38 12.67
C LYS A 839 22.78 -24.45 11.16
N ILE A 840 23.76 -25.21 10.66
CA ILE A 840 23.92 -25.44 9.23
C ILE A 840 23.39 -26.83 8.90
N HIS A 841 22.43 -26.90 7.99
CA HIS A 841 21.96 -28.14 7.40
C HIS A 841 22.33 -28.20 5.92
N LEU A 842 22.76 -29.36 5.44
CA LEU A 842 22.90 -29.66 4.01
C LEU A 842 21.80 -30.62 3.59
N LEU A 843 20.95 -30.15 2.69
CA LEU A 843 19.85 -30.89 2.10
C LEU A 843 20.25 -31.33 0.70
N GLU A 844 20.04 -32.60 0.40
CA GLU A 844 20.42 -33.21 -0.88
C GLU A 844 19.25 -34.02 -1.41
N GLY A 845 19.03 -33.96 -2.72
CA GLY A 845 17.87 -34.57 -3.32
C GLY A 845 17.86 -34.53 -4.84
N ARG A 846 16.68 -34.79 -5.40
CA ARG A 846 16.43 -34.70 -6.83
C ARG A 846 15.26 -33.80 -7.14
N SER A 847 15.41 -32.92 -8.13
CA SER A 847 14.31 -32.09 -8.63
C SER A 847 13.19 -32.95 -9.21
N ALA A 848 11.93 -32.60 -8.91
CA ALA A 848 10.77 -33.23 -9.54
C ALA A 848 10.60 -32.75 -10.98
N VAL A 849 10.03 -33.60 -11.83
CA VAL A 849 9.83 -33.30 -13.26
C VAL A 849 8.40 -32.83 -13.48
N LEU A 850 8.24 -31.58 -13.91
CA LEU A 850 6.92 -31.03 -14.26
C LEU A 850 6.31 -31.78 -15.45
N ARG A 851 5.11 -32.33 -15.26
CA ARG A 851 4.34 -33.06 -16.29
C ARG A 851 3.22 -32.25 -16.89
N SER A 852 2.46 -31.58 -16.05
CA SER A 852 1.38 -30.69 -16.50
C SER A 852 1.25 -29.48 -15.59
N LEU A 853 0.87 -28.37 -16.21
CA LEU A 853 0.51 -27.14 -15.51
C LEU A 853 -0.89 -26.73 -15.96
N ARG A 854 -1.78 -26.45 -15.01
CA ARG A 854 -3.11 -25.86 -15.28
C ARG A 854 -3.31 -24.63 -14.42
N SER A 855 -4.09 -23.67 -14.87
CA SER A 855 -4.40 -22.45 -14.12
C SER A 855 -5.90 -22.15 -14.12
N ALA A 856 -6.33 -21.36 -13.13
CA ALA A 856 -7.70 -20.89 -13.04
C ALA A 856 -7.71 -19.46 -12.49
N GLU A 857 -8.38 -18.57 -13.21
CA GLU A 857 -8.70 -17.23 -12.74
C GLU A 857 -10.15 -17.19 -12.23
N GLU A 858 -10.69 -15.97 -12.09
CA GLU A 858 -12.05 -15.72 -11.58
C GLU A 858 -13.12 -16.47 -12.38
N ARG A 859 -13.00 -16.49 -13.72
CA ARG A 859 -13.96 -17.15 -14.60
C ARG A 859 -13.97 -18.66 -14.40
N GLU A 860 -12.80 -19.30 -14.42
CA GLU A 860 -12.66 -20.75 -14.31
C GLU A 860 -13.05 -21.23 -12.91
N LEU A 861 -12.71 -20.48 -11.85
CA LEU A 861 -13.13 -20.76 -10.47
C LEU A 861 -14.64 -20.61 -10.28
N SER A 862 -15.23 -19.54 -10.83
CA SER A 862 -16.68 -19.36 -10.81
C SER A 862 -17.39 -20.53 -11.49
N ALA A 863 -16.90 -20.97 -12.66
CA ALA A 863 -17.45 -22.12 -13.35
C ALA A 863 -17.23 -23.43 -12.57
N ALA A 864 -16.09 -23.59 -11.88
CA ALA A 864 -15.84 -24.74 -11.01
C ALA A 864 -16.86 -24.84 -9.87
N ALA A 865 -17.18 -23.70 -9.24
CA ALA A 865 -18.19 -23.63 -8.20
C ALA A 865 -19.57 -24.06 -8.73
N ASP A 866 -19.95 -23.61 -9.94
CA ASP A 866 -21.22 -23.97 -10.55
C ASP A 866 -21.34 -25.47 -10.87
N LEU A 867 -20.22 -26.11 -11.28
CA LEU A 867 -20.15 -27.55 -11.50
C LEU A 867 -20.19 -28.36 -10.20
N ALA A 868 -19.61 -27.85 -9.12
CA ALA A 868 -19.57 -28.54 -7.83
C ALA A 868 -20.88 -28.45 -7.03
N ARG A 869 -21.71 -27.43 -7.31
CA ARG A 869 -22.93 -27.12 -6.54
C ARG A 869 -24.01 -28.22 -6.52
N PRO A 870 -24.30 -28.95 -7.62
CA PRO A 870 -25.32 -30.00 -7.60
C PRO A 870 -25.05 -31.12 -6.58
N ASP A 871 -23.78 -31.34 -6.24
CA ASP A 871 -23.34 -32.36 -5.28
C ASP A 871 -23.19 -31.81 -3.84
N ALA A 872 -23.59 -30.56 -3.59
CA ALA A 872 -23.43 -29.92 -2.29
C ALA A 872 -24.38 -30.50 -1.23
N ALA A 873 -23.84 -30.83 -0.06
CA ALA A 873 -24.59 -31.31 1.09
C ALA A 873 -24.75 -30.19 2.13
N ALA A 874 -25.89 -30.15 2.84
CA ALA A 874 -26.11 -29.19 3.91
C ALA A 874 -25.09 -29.33 5.05
N ILE A 875 -24.59 -28.21 5.56
CA ILE A 875 -23.63 -28.15 6.67
C ILE A 875 -24.14 -27.20 7.77
N ARG A 876 -23.49 -27.24 8.94
CA ARG A 876 -23.70 -26.27 10.02
C ARG A 876 -22.35 -25.70 10.45
N LEU A 877 -22.36 -24.41 10.81
CA LEU A 877 -21.23 -23.78 11.48
C LEU A 877 -21.35 -24.01 13.01
N PRO A 878 -20.25 -24.25 13.73
CA PRO A 878 -18.87 -24.30 13.25
C PRO A 878 -18.61 -25.51 12.34
N TYR A 879 -17.82 -25.29 11.28
CA TYR A 879 -17.46 -26.30 10.29
C TYR A 879 -15.96 -26.50 10.25
N SER A 880 -15.54 -27.77 10.30
CA SER A 880 -14.13 -28.15 10.38
C SER A 880 -13.68 -28.80 9.07
N LEU A 881 -12.53 -28.37 8.58
CA LEU A 881 -11.82 -28.96 7.45
C LEU A 881 -10.60 -29.71 7.97
N ALA A 882 -10.38 -30.94 7.49
CA ALA A 882 -9.14 -31.66 7.77
C ALA A 882 -7.93 -30.90 7.19
N PRO A 883 -6.71 -31.05 7.74
CA PRO A 883 -5.52 -30.42 7.18
C PRO A 883 -5.37 -30.65 5.67
N GLY A 884 -5.22 -29.59 4.89
CA GLY A 884 -5.12 -29.64 3.43
C GLY A 884 -6.42 -29.84 2.67
N GLN A 885 -7.54 -30.06 3.37
CA GLN A 885 -8.84 -30.22 2.75
C GLN A 885 -9.32 -28.88 2.17
N VAL A 886 -10.04 -28.96 1.06
CA VAL A 886 -10.72 -27.83 0.44
C VAL A 886 -12.22 -28.06 0.40
N ALA A 887 -12.98 -26.97 0.37
CA ALA A 887 -14.43 -27.02 0.22
C ALA A 887 -14.91 -25.86 -0.66
N TRP A 888 -15.93 -26.11 -1.46
CA TRP A 888 -16.80 -25.05 -1.95
C TRP A 888 -17.99 -24.93 -0.99
N LEU A 889 -18.18 -23.76 -0.40
CA LEU A 889 -19.32 -23.43 0.43
C LEU A 889 -20.31 -22.57 -0.37
N PHE A 890 -21.60 -22.88 -0.24
CA PHE A 890 -22.67 -22.22 -0.97
C PHE A 890 -23.75 -21.71 -0.02
N ALA A 891 -24.17 -20.47 -0.26
CA ALA A 891 -25.29 -19.84 0.42
C ALA A 891 -26.05 -18.90 -0.55
N SER A 892 -27.26 -18.53 -0.17
CA SER A 892 -28.10 -17.56 -0.90
C SER A 892 -28.44 -16.39 0.01
N LEU A 893 -28.15 -15.17 -0.45
CA LEU A 893 -28.51 -13.91 0.21
C LEU A 893 -29.94 -13.46 -0.10
N ALA A 894 -30.73 -14.25 -0.86
CA ALA A 894 -31.97 -13.85 -1.51
C ALA A 894 -32.91 -12.97 -0.65
N ASP A 895 -33.41 -13.53 0.45
CA ASP A 895 -34.29 -12.83 1.40
C ASP A 895 -33.50 -12.04 2.45
N ALA A 896 -32.23 -12.41 2.67
CA ALA A 896 -31.37 -11.85 3.70
C ALA A 896 -30.93 -10.40 3.40
N VAL A 897 -30.96 -9.98 2.13
CA VAL A 897 -30.58 -8.62 1.66
C VAL A 897 -31.72 -7.60 1.69
N ALA A 898 -32.93 -8.00 2.11
CA ALA A 898 -34.04 -7.06 2.24
C ALA A 898 -33.68 -5.97 3.29
N GLY A 899 -33.51 -4.73 2.82
CA GLY A 899 -33.08 -3.59 3.64
C GLY A 899 -31.58 -3.31 3.65
N ALA A 900 -30.77 -3.99 2.82
CA ALA A 900 -29.37 -3.64 2.58
C ALA A 900 -29.28 -2.42 1.64
N GLU A 901 -29.41 -1.21 2.18
CA GLU A 901 -29.42 0.01 1.36
C GLU A 901 -28.09 0.24 0.63
N ARG A 902 -26.96 -0.05 1.30
CA ARG A 902 -25.62 0.16 0.75
C ARG A 902 -24.95 -1.14 0.35
N GLY A 903 -25.24 -2.23 1.07
CA GLY A 903 -24.80 -3.56 0.68
C GLY A 903 -24.70 -4.54 1.85
N VAL A 904 -23.85 -5.55 1.69
CA VAL A 904 -23.61 -6.58 2.70
C VAL A 904 -22.13 -6.75 2.93
N ARG A 905 -21.70 -6.68 4.19
CA ARG A 905 -20.36 -7.10 4.60
C ARG A 905 -20.41 -8.53 5.14
N MET A 906 -19.61 -9.41 4.57
CA MET A 906 -19.38 -10.75 5.12
C MET A 906 -18.16 -10.70 6.04
N ARG A 907 -18.30 -11.16 7.29
CA ARG A 907 -17.19 -11.37 8.23
C ARG A 907 -17.01 -12.86 8.51
N ALA A 908 -15.78 -13.33 8.45
CA ALA A 908 -15.41 -14.71 8.71
C ALA A 908 -14.65 -14.82 10.04
N ASP A 909 -15.16 -15.67 10.93
CA ASP A 909 -14.51 -16.00 12.20
C ASP A 909 -14.05 -17.45 12.17
N GLY A 910 -12.85 -17.71 12.71
CA GLY A 910 -12.21 -19.01 12.63
C GLY A 910 -10.70 -18.95 12.66
N ALA A 911 -10.08 -20.07 12.30
CA ALA A 911 -8.63 -20.23 12.32
C ALA A 911 -8.15 -21.20 11.23
N ASN A 912 -6.90 -21.04 10.79
CA ASN A 912 -6.19 -21.95 9.89
C ASN A 912 -6.85 -22.15 8.50
N VAL A 913 -7.68 -21.21 8.04
CA VAL A 913 -8.40 -21.29 6.76
C VAL A 913 -8.14 -20.06 5.88
N LYS A 914 -7.89 -20.31 4.59
CA LYS A 914 -7.91 -19.30 3.53
C LYS A 914 -9.23 -19.38 2.76
N LEU A 915 -9.80 -18.23 2.42
CA LEU A 915 -11.10 -18.10 1.73
C LEU A 915 -10.96 -17.26 0.47
N THR A 916 -11.57 -17.70 -0.62
CA THR A 916 -11.79 -16.91 -1.84
C THR A 916 -13.29 -16.80 -2.05
N ALA A 917 -13.85 -15.61 -1.88
CA ALA A 917 -15.29 -15.38 -1.80
C ALA A 917 -15.84 -14.75 -3.08
N PHE A 918 -17.01 -15.20 -3.51
CA PHE A 918 -17.70 -14.72 -4.71
C PHE A 918 -19.14 -14.30 -4.38
N ALA A 919 -19.62 -13.26 -5.06
CA ALA A 919 -21.03 -12.89 -5.14
C ALA A 919 -21.49 -12.93 -6.61
N GLY A 920 -22.46 -13.79 -6.92
CA GLY A 920 -22.70 -14.20 -8.30
C GLY A 920 -21.40 -14.74 -8.90
N SER A 921 -21.08 -14.36 -10.14
CA SER A 921 -19.82 -14.71 -10.81
C SER A 921 -18.58 -13.91 -10.38
N ARG A 922 -18.76 -12.84 -9.58
CA ARG A 922 -17.69 -11.89 -9.28
C ARG A 922 -16.88 -12.31 -8.05
N LEU A 923 -15.56 -12.25 -8.15
CA LEU A 923 -14.65 -12.42 -7.00
C LEU A 923 -14.67 -11.15 -6.15
N ILE A 924 -15.26 -11.23 -4.96
CA ILE A 924 -15.46 -10.08 -4.06
C ILE A 924 -14.32 -9.88 -3.07
N GLY A 925 -13.47 -10.89 -2.90
CA GLY A 925 -12.23 -10.75 -2.16
C GLY A 925 -11.68 -12.06 -1.61
N ARG A 926 -10.52 -11.97 -0.96
CA ARG A 926 -9.79 -13.09 -0.39
C ARG A 926 -9.41 -12.80 1.06
N LEU A 927 -9.53 -13.83 1.90
CA LEU A 927 -9.33 -13.75 3.34
C LEU A 927 -8.36 -14.84 3.79
N TRP A 928 -7.58 -14.55 4.84
CA TRP A 928 -6.75 -15.54 5.50
C TRP A 928 -6.92 -15.41 7.01
N LEU A 929 -7.66 -16.36 7.59
CA LEU A 929 -7.98 -16.36 9.01
C LEU A 929 -6.74 -16.64 9.88
N PRO A 930 -6.68 -16.15 11.12
CA PRO A 930 -5.53 -16.33 11.99
C PRO A 930 -5.11 -17.78 12.22
N GLY A 931 -3.82 -18.01 12.47
CA GLY A 931 -3.27 -19.32 12.83
C GLY A 931 -2.23 -19.86 11.84
N GLY A 932 -1.40 -20.79 12.33
CA GLY A 932 -0.21 -21.29 11.64
C GLY A 932 0.96 -20.29 11.60
N ALA A 933 2.19 -20.80 11.60
CA ALA A 933 3.41 -19.98 11.52
C ALA A 933 3.65 -19.37 10.12
N GLU A 934 3.07 -19.99 9.08
CA GLU A 934 3.27 -19.60 7.67
C GLU A 934 2.31 -18.48 7.23
N ARG A 935 1.33 -18.09 8.06
CA ARG A 935 0.41 -17.00 7.71
C ARG A 935 1.17 -15.67 7.63
N PRO A 936 1.15 -14.97 6.47
CA PRO A 936 1.83 -13.69 6.34
C PRO A 936 1.15 -12.61 7.20
N ARG A 937 1.85 -11.50 7.44
CA ARG A 937 1.19 -10.32 7.98
C ARG A 937 0.17 -9.81 6.96
N MET A 938 -1.00 -9.42 7.43
CA MET A 938 -2.05 -8.82 6.60
C MET A 938 -2.12 -7.32 6.87
N SER A 939 -2.24 -6.49 5.83
CA SER A 939 -2.29 -5.02 5.95
C SER A 939 -3.34 -4.37 5.04
N GLY A 940 -3.76 -3.16 5.39
CA GLY A 940 -4.67 -2.31 4.61
C GLY A 940 -6.01 -2.07 5.30
N GLY A 941 -6.73 -3.15 5.59
CA GLY A 941 -7.99 -3.14 6.31
C GLY A 941 -8.21 -4.47 7.05
N SER A 942 -9.46 -4.87 7.17
CA SER A 942 -9.85 -6.13 7.83
C SER A 942 -9.40 -7.35 7.01
N PRO A 943 -8.62 -8.28 7.59
CA PRO A 943 -8.18 -9.51 6.91
C PRO A 943 -9.23 -10.62 6.89
N ASP A 944 -10.37 -10.37 7.51
CA ASP A 944 -11.44 -11.32 7.83
C ASP A 944 -12.80 -10.87 7.27
N SER A 945 -12.85 -9.82 6.42
CA SER A 945 -14.11 -9.38 5.82
C SER A 945 -14.01 -8.91 4.37
N VAL A 946 -15.13 -9.02 3.67
CA VAL A 946 -15.33 -8.54 2.29
C VAL A 946 -16.68 -7.82 2.19
N PHE A 947 -16.77 -6.83 1.29
CA PHE A 947 -17.96 -6.03 1.09
C PHE A 947 -18.56 -6.24 -0.30
N VAL A 948 -19.88 -6.47 -0.35
CA VAL A 948 -20.66 -6.57 -1.59
C VAL A 948 -21.63 -5.40 -1.65
N PRO A 949 -21.52 -4.51 -2.65
CA PRO A 949 -22.42 -3.37 -2.80
C PRO A 949 -23.84 -3.82 -3.17
N ALA A 950 -24.85 -3.09 -2.69
CA ALA A 950 -26.25 -3.36 -3.00
C ALA A 950 -26.53 -3.36 -4.52
N ALA A 951 -25.83 -2.52 -5.28
CA ALA A 951 -25.93 -2.45 -6.73
C ALA A 951 -25.61 -3.78 -7.44
N TRP A 952 -24.74 -4.62 -6.87
CA TRP A 952 -24.41 -5.95 -7.40
C TRP A 952 -25.32 -7.05 -6.87
N LEU A 953 -26.29 -6.73 -6.00
CA LEU A 953 -27.24 -7.69 -5.44
C LEU A 953 -28.64 -7.53 -6.05
N ALA A 954 -28.78 -6.68 -7.08
CA ALA A 954 -30.06 -6.37 -7.70
C ALA A 954 -30.71 -7.63 -8.30
N ARG A 955 -29.93 -8.50 -8.95
CA ARG A 955 -30.44 -9.73 -9.60
C ARG A 955 -30.28 -10.96 -8.72
N ALA A 956 -31.21 -11.90 -8.83
CA ALA A 956 -31.26 -13.08 -7.95
C ALA A 956 -30.03 -13.99 -8.11
N GLU A 957 -29.46 -14.10 -9.31
CA GLU A 957 -28.25 -14.85 -9.57
C GLU A 957 -27.01 -14.25 -8.90
N GLU A 958 -27.00 -12.94 -8.66
CA GLU A 958 -25.88 -12.22 -8.02
C GLU A 958 -25.94 -12.30 -6.50
N ARG A 959 -27.09 -12.68 -5.94
CA ARG A 959 -27.28 -12.94 -4.49
C ARG A 959 -26.71 -14.29 -4.04
N ARG A 960 -26.10 -15.05 -4.94
CA ARG A 960 -25.46 -16.33 -4.60
C ARG A 960 -24.07 -16.08 -4.05
N VAL A 961 -23.81 -16.57 -2.83
CA VAL A 961 -22.48 -16.51 -2.22
C VAL A 961 -21.80 -17.86 -2.37
N ARG A 962 -20.56 -17.84 -2.87
CA ARG A 962 -19.76 -19.03 -3.11
C ARG A 962 -18.37 -18.79 -2.53
N ILE A 963 -17.89 -19.70 -1.69
CA ILE A 963 -16.59 -19.53 -1.02
C ILE A 963 -15.75 -20.78 -1.26
N PHE A 964 -14.57 -20.60 -1.85
CA PHE A 964 -13.55 -21.64 -1.88
C PHE A 964 -12.72 -21.53 -0.59
N ALA A 965 -12.85 -22.54 0.28
CA ALA A 965 -12.19 -22.61 1.57
C ALA A 965 -11.08 -23.66 1.55
N GLU A 966 -9.94 -23.36 2.18
CA GLU A 966 -8.76 -24.23 2.23
C GLU A 966 -8.16 -24.25 3.64
N ALA A 967 -7.98 -25.44 4.22
CA ALA A 967 -7.26 -25.62 5.46
C ALA A 967 -5.74 -25.68 5.21
N VAL A 968 -5.00 -24.70 5.73
CA VAL A 968 -3.62 -24.44 5.30
C VAL A 968 -2.54 -24.80 6.33
N VAL A 969 -2.91 -25.34 7.49
CA VAL A 969 -1.94 -25.66 8.57
C VAL A 969 -1.69 -27.17 8.66
N PRO A 970 -0.44 -27.65 8.56
CA PRO A 970 -0.12 -29.06 8.77
C PRO A 970 -0.52 -29.53 10.17
N GLY A 971 -1.21 -30.67 10.27
CA GLY A 971 -1.58 -31.30 11.54
C GLY A 971 -2.70 -30.61 12.33
N GLU A 972 -3.10 -29.40 11.96
CA GLU A 972 -4.19 -28.66 12.61
C GLU A 972 -5.38 -28.48 11.66
N PRO A 973 -6.62 -28.78 12.10
CA PRO A 973 -7.78 -28.60 11.24
C PRO A 973 -8.05 -27.12 10.98
N GLY A 974 -8.55 -26.82 9.78
CA GLY A 974 -9.16 -25.53 9.48
C GLY A 974 -10.51 -25.41 10.19
N GLN A 975 -10.75 -24.28 10.86
CA GLN A 975 -11.99 -24.02 11.59
C GLN A 975 -12.70 -22.81 11.02
N LEU A 976 -13.94 -22.98 10.59
CA LEU A 976 -14.87 -21.89 10.31
C LEU A 976 -15.89 -21.82 11.43
N GLN A 977 -15.71 -20.88 12.35
CA GLN A 977 -16.59 -20.70 13.51
C GLN A 977 -17.90 -20.02 13.11
N ALA A 978 -17.80 -18.93 12.34
CA ALA A 978 -18.96 -18.20 11.84
C ALA A 978 -18.66 -17.51 10.50
N LEU A 979 -19.70 -17.37 9.68
CA LEU A 979 -19.72 -16.52 8.49
C LEU A 979 -20.94 -15.60 8.63
N ARG A 980 -20.70 -14.38 9.11
CA ARG A 980 -21.74 -13.41 9.47
C ARG A 980 -21.96 -12.43 8.33
N PHE A 981 -23.22 -12.17 7.99
CA PHE A 981 -23.58 -11.17 7.00
C PHE A 981 -24.18 -9.98 7.72
N LEU A 982 -23.52 -8.83 7.57
CA LEU A 982 -23.93 -7.57 8.15
C LEU A 982 -24.54 -6.73 7.05
N LEU A 983 -25.81 -6.38 7.20
CA LEU A 983 -26.47 -5.42 6.32
C LEU A 983 -25.92 -4.03 6.63
N VAL A 984 -25.60 -3.31 5.55
CA VAL A 984 -24.97 -1.98 5.60
C VAL A 984 -25.81 -0.97 4.84
#